data_AF-A0A7V8G1Y0-F1
#
_entry.id   AF-A0A7V8G1Y0-F1
#
_cell.length_a   1.000
_cell.length_b   1.000
_cell.length_c   1.000
_cell.angle_alpha   90.00
_cell.angle_beta   90.00
_cell.angle_gamma   90.00
#
_symmetry.space_group_name_H-M   'P 1'
#
loop_
_entity.id
_entity.type
_entity.pdbx_description
1 polymer ?
#
loop_
_entity_poly.entity_id
_entity_poly.type
_entity_poly.pdbx_seq_one_letter_code
_entity_poly.pdbx_strand_id
1 'polypeptide(L)'
;MPNQFSSTFRNPLRASGRKIGLIAAAALTMLGAVGFTVRSDATEISDVPLITSPNAHAKPNLMFVLDDSGSMAREYMPDEMSDTGTFGFRSAQCNGVAYDPSITYKPPLDAAGAEMVNSSFTAAKQDGFSSSSSTTNLNGVAASRTLTTTANITPGTGSKTFVFSGTSYKSDLGIDVGSLVSVTSSGATMIGTITMLTTTGSGTFTYTMVLNVTQSTGTAATKDWTLSRLTGSVYYKYKGTRAKMAWRYTSADVVQDTFYNECNYKTGSSSGTALFDTFTVISTSSEAQNYANWYSYYRTRTLLMRTAVGRAFAALDDGYRLGFSTINSSTTVTTSDGFQPVGDFTGDQKTTLYTKLYAAAAAGGTPLRGALSKIGRYYGRRLSGQTEANDPVQYACQRNFVLLSTDGYWNKGGSPGATEGNSYTALDLDGNNVGNQDSTEARPLFDGTTTTTTYSRTAYQVGTRGANSCNNNNSPYRVRATDQTSTDNSTWTPEAAAPSSNSGTCRAGTYVLPGTSPQLTAASSAGPGTVYSTVTSTTNSTGGSSNSLADVAAYYYKTDLRSTNCTSTSSGISQNVCSDIVPTSGRDTARHQHMTTFTIGLGVSGTLTYDRNYLTQTSGSYVDLTNGTTNWPVPETVNISGNSGDARNIDDLWHAAVNGRGQYYSALNATQLAEAISGVVSAIQEVTGSSAAATTSTLELVAGDNNQVYSASYTTGTWTGDLKAYSLDGTNATVSANPTWSAQTKLTGTTYTARTIYYRRSSTSALGAFTSANLTADGLGDHFNLCGNASHTGVTQCQTLSDADKALANSSTNLVNFLRGDRSNERANTAIGSTAALYRVRAGVLGDIINGAPRYVSKPDFGYSDAGYTDFVRNNRNRKPMIYVAANDGMLHAISADTTDGGAELWAYVPTTVVPNLYRLADSNYANKHIYMVDGAPVVGDIYVGNAWKTILVGGMGKGGRGYYALDITDPQNPRSLWEFTDDNLDLAPVSRTPL
;
A
#
# COMPACT_ATOMS: atom_id res chain seq x y z
N MET A 1 -60.80 -29.21 45.20
CA MET A 1 -61.57 -29.05 46.45
C MET A 1 -61.07 -27.79 47.17
N PRO A 2 -61.94 -27.01 47.82
CA PRO A 2 -62.34 -25.73 47.21
C PRO A 2 -62.51 -24.52 48.17
N ASN A 3 -62.99 -23.39 47.60
CA ASN A 3 -63.93 -22.35 48.14
C ASN A 3 -63.41 -20.89 48.04
N GLN A 4 -64.22 -19.85 47.78
CA GLN A 4 -65.52 -19.71 47.09
C GLN A 4 -65.77 -18.23 46.66
N PHE A 5 -66.44 -18.02 45.51
CA PHE A 5 -67.43 -16.97 45.15
C PHE A 5 -67.07 -15.46 45.31
N SER A 6 -67.31 -14.52 44.38
CA SER A 6 -68.40 -14.24 43.42
C SER A 6 -69.67 -13.59 44.01
N SER A 7 -69.96 -12.33 43.63
CA SER A 7 -71.29 -11.95 43.06
C SER A 7 -71.35 -10.49 42.56
N THR A 8 -72.10 -10.30 41.49
CA THR A 8 -72.56 -9.02 40.90
C THR A 8 -73.84 -8.50 41.57
N PHE A 9 -74.17 -7.20 41.48
CA PHE A 9 -75.56 -6.76 41.24
C PHE A 9 -75.80 -5.26 40.90
N ARG A 10 -76.71 -5.05 39.93
CA ARG A 10 -77.76 -4.00 39.77
C ARG A 10 -77.44 -2.48 39.65
N ASN A 11 -77.79 -1.98 38.45
CA ASN A 11 -78.41 -0.68 38.15
C ASN A 11 -79.77 -0.52 38.89
N PRO A 12 -80.39 0.68 39.12
CA PRO A 12 -80.97 1.46 38.01
C PRO A 12 -81.24 3.01 38.17
N LEU A 13 -81.27 3.71 37.02
CA LEU A 13 -82.25 4.73 36.55
C LEU A 13 -82.84 5.85 37.45
N ARG A 14 -82.66 7.12 37.01
CA ARG A 14 -83.63 8.23 36.75
C ARG A 14 -83.11 9.62 37.21
N ALA A 15 -83.51 10.78 36.68
CA ALA A 15 -83.96 11.22 35.34
C ALA A 15 -84.16 12.76 35.31
N SER A 16 -84.12 13.37 34.11
CA SER A 16 -84.42 14.79 33.78
C SER A 16 -83.39 15.86 34.22
N GLY A 17 -83.11 16.92 33.43
CA GLY A 17 -83.49 17.15 32.02
C GLY A 17 -83.27 18.59 31.52
N ARG A 18 -83.22 18.75 30.18
CA ARG A 18 -83.08 19.99 29.35
C ARG A 18 -81.64 20.52 29.13
N LYS A 19 -81.27 21.03 27.94
CA LYS A 19 -81.65 20.78 26.51
C LYS A 19 -80.75 21.67 25.59
N ILE A 20 -80.68 21.36 24.29
CA ILE A 20 -80.06 22.14 23.17
C ILE A 20 -78.50 22.09 23.14
N GLY A 21 -77.82 21.74 22.04
CA GLY A 21 -78.22 21.23 20.70
C GLY A 21 -77.06 20.43 20.05
N LEU A 22 -77.31 19.34 19.30
CA LEU A 22 -77.44 19.27 17.81
C LEU A 22 -76.09 19.49 17.07
N ILE A 23 -75.58 18.66 16.14
CA ILE A 23 -76.09 17.50 15.34
C ILE A 23 -74.90 16.54 15.14
N ALA A 24 -74.87 15.31 15.66
CA ALA A 24 -75.46 14.05 15.15
C ALA A 24 -74.89 13.53 13.81
N ALA A 25 -74.29 12.34 13.85
CA ALA A 25 -73.71 11.63 12.70
C ALA A 25 -74.68 10.60 12.09
N ALA A 26 -74.24 9.99 10.98
CA ALA A 26 -74.71 8.74 10.37
C ALA A 26 -76.06 8.74 9.62
N ALA A 27 -75.98 9.00 8.30
CA ALA A 27 -76.74 8.26 7.29
C ALA A 27 -76.16 8.45 5.88
N LEU A 28 -75.18 7.62 5.46
CA LEU A 28 -75.24 6.98 4.13
C LEU A 28 -74.25 5.81 4.04
N THR A 29 -74.77 4.66 3.61
CA THR A 29 -74.02 3.42 3.36
C THR A 29 -73.87 3.16 1.87
N MET A 30 -72.74 2.53 1.51
CA MET A 30 -72.46 1.73 0.31
C MET A 30 -72.06 2.40 -1.03
N LEU A 31 -70.95 1.85 -1.55
CA LEU A 31 -70.41 1.81 -2.93
C LEU A 31 -69.89 3.11 -3.57
N GLY A 32 -68.58 3.18 -3.87
CA GLY A 32 -68.06 4.29 -4.71
C GLY A 32 -66.55 4.52 -4.97
N ALA A 33 -65.63 3.56 -4.77
CA ALA A 33 -64.24 3.58 -5.30
C ALA A 33 -63.20 4.63 -4.81
N VAL A 34 -61.91 4.22 -4.90
CA VAL A 34 -60.65 4.98 -4.74
C VAL A 34 -60.35 5.57 -3.35
N GLY A 35 -59.97 4.70 -2.41
CA GLY A 35 -59.24 5.10 -1.19
C GLY A 35 -57.75 4.76 -1.29
N PHE A 36 -56.87 5.74 -1.05
CA PHE A 36 -55.44 5.48 -0.87
C PHE A 36 -55.21 4.70 0.43
N THR A 37 -54.61 3.52 0.35
CA THR A 37 -54.16 2.79 1.54
C THR A 37 -52.85 3.38 2.06
N VAL A 38 -52.95 4.45 2.85
CA VAL A 38 -51.90 4.73 3.83
C VAL A 38 -52.02 3.66 4.91
N ARG A 39 -51.27 2.57 4.76
CA ARG A 39 -50.92 1.75 5.92
C ARG A 39 -50.01 2.61 6.78
N SER A 40 -50.36 2.78 8.05
CA SER A 40 -49.37 3.13 9.05
C SER A 40 -48.45 1.93 9.22
N ASP A 41 -47.34 1.91 8.49
CA ASP A 41 -46.24 1.02 8.88
C ASP A 41 -45.79 1.42 10.28
N ALA A 42 -45.51 0.41 11.11
CA ALA A 42 -44.93 0.64 12.41
C ALA A 42 -43.60 1.37 12.20
N THR A 43 -43.46 2.56 12.77
CA THR A 43 -42.16 3.21 12.87
C THR A 43 -41.33 2.40 13.86
N GLU A 44 -40.60 1.40 13.37
CA GLU A 44 -39.53 0.78 14.14
C GLU A 44 -38.48 1.85 14.44
N ILE A 45 -38.59 2.44 15.63
CA ILE A 45 -37.45 2.99 16.33
C ILE A 45 -36.46 1.84 16.44
N SER A 46 -35.24 2.04 15.92
CA SER A 46 -34.23 0.99 15.92
C SER A 46 -33.91 0.59 17.37
N ASP A 47 -34.20 -0.67 17.72
CA ASP A 47 -33.88 -1.26 19.02
C ASP A 47 -32.36 -1.48 19.23
N VAL A 48 -31.52 -0.91 18.37
CA VAL A 48 -30.06 -0.95 18.44
C VAL A 48 -29.53 0.49 18.54
N PRO A 49 -28.80 0.87 19.60
CA PRO A 49 -28.18 2.18 19.68
C PRO A 49 -27.24 2.42 18.50
N LEU A 50 -27.41 3.55 17.81
CA LEU A 50 -26.68 3.97 16.59
C LEU A 50 -25.14 4.10 16.77
N ILE A 51 -24.61 3.76 17.94
CA ILE A 51 -23.23 4.01 18.37
C ILE A 51 -22.53 2.75 18.94
N THR A 52 -23.20 1.59 19.00
CA THR A 52 -22.60 0.36 19.56
C THR A 52 -22.86 -0.90 18.72
N SER A 53 -21.92 -1.26 17.85
CA SER A 53 -21.71 -2.64 17.41
C SER A 53 -20.27 -3.07 17.73
N PRO A 54 -20.04 -3.86 18.80
CA PRO A 54 -18.67 -4.20 19.22
C PRO A 54 -17.96 -5.32 18.42
N ASN A 55 -18.56 -5.92 17.40
CA ASN A 55 -18.12 -7.25 16.89
C ASN A 55 -18.21 -7.50 15.36
N ALA A 56 -18.20 -6.47 14.51
CA ALA A 56 -17.99 -6.66 13.07
C ALA A 56 -17.41 -5.41 12.38
N HIS A 57 -16.09 -5.22 12.43
CA HIS A 57 -15.44 -4.28 11.51
C HIS A 57 -15.49 -4.89 10.10
N ALA A 58 -15.99 -4.14 9.12
CA ALA A 58 -15.99 -4.56 7.73
C ALA A 58 -14.54 -4.73 7.23
N LYS A 59 -14.09 -5.98 7.04
CA LYS A 59 -12.72 -6.30 6.64
C LYS A 59 -12.37 -5.59 5.32
N PRO A 60 -11.23 -4.88 5.23
CA PRO A 60 -10.85 -4.17 4.01
C PRO A 60 -10.63 -5.16 2.85
N ASN A 61 -11.07 -4.76 1.65
CA ASN A 61 -10.85 -5.51 0.42
C ASN A 61 -9.54 -5.05 -0.24
N LEU A 62 -8.60 -5.97 -0.51
CA LEU A 62 -7.37 -5.72 -1.24
C LEU A 62 -7.30 -6.60 -2.49
N MET A 63 -7.29 -6.00 -3.67
CA MET A 63 -6.98 -6.69 -4.93
C MET A 63 -5.49 -6.53 -5.26
N PHE A 64 -4.75 -7.63 -5.35
CA PHE A 64 -3.39 -7.60 -5.91
C PHE A 64 -3.41 -7.85 -7.41
N VAL A 65 -2.78 -6.96 -8.18
CA VAL A 65 -2.67 -7.08 -9.64
C VAL A 65 -1.21 -7.29 -10.05
N LEU A 66 -0.92 -8.48 -10.57
CA LEU A 66 0.41 -8.92 -10.99
C LEU A 66 0.65 -8.68 -12.48
N ASP A 67 1.82 -8.14 -12.81
CA ASP A 67 2.32 -8.08 -14.18
C ASP A 67 2.76 -9.46 -14.69
N ASP A 68 2.07 -9.95 -15.72
CA ASP A 68 2.35 -11.18 -16.45
C ASP A 68 2.73 -10.91 -17.93
N SER A 69 3.26 -9.72 -18.22
CA SER A 69 3.78 -9.34 -19.53
C SER A 69 5.09 -10.05 -19.88
N GLY A 70 5.45 -10.06 -21.17
CA GLY A 70 6.68 -10.68 -21.65
C GLY A 70 7.99 -10.03 -21.15
N SER A 71 7.99 -8.76 -20.72
CA SER A 71 9.17 -8.11 -20.13
C SER A 71 9.49 -8.66 -18.73
N MET A 72 8.48 -9.19 -18.03
CA MET A 72 8.69 -9.83 -16.73
C MET A 72 9.54 -11.12 -16.82
N ALA A 73 9.77 -11.67 -18.02
CA ALA A 73 10.65 -12.82 -18.23
C ALA A 73 12.16 -12.47 -18.32
N ARG A 74 12.55 -11.18 -18.34
CA ARG A 74 13.96 -10.79 -18.53
C ARG A 74 14.84 -11.04 -17.30
N GLU A 75 16.09 -11.44 -17.56
CA GLU A 75 17.19 -11.59 -16.57
C GLU A 75 17.98 -10.28 -16.35
N TYR A 76 17.44 -9.15 -16.81
CA TYR A 76 18.04 -7.83 -16.72
C TYR A 76 17.00 -6.78 -16.31
N MET A 77 17.46 -5.73 -15.64
CA MET A 77 16.63 -4.60 -15.23
C MET A 77 17.51 -3.37 -14.98
N PRO A 78 17.26 -2.22 -15.65
CA PRO A 78 16.21 -1.96 -16.65
C PRO A 78 16.53 -2.58 -18.02
N ASP A 79 15.76 -2.24 -19.05
CA ASP A 79 15.85 -2.82 -20.40
C ASP A 79 17.18 -2.51 -21.13
N GLU A 80 17.81 -1.40 -20.78
CA GLU A 80 19.12 -0.99 -21.29
C GLU A 80 20.24 -2.00 -20.92
N MET A 81 20.06 -2.80 -19.86
CA MET A 81 21.02 -3.83 -19.43
C MET A 81 20.83 -5.19 -20.14
N SER A 82 20.28 -5.20 -21.35
CA SER A 82 19.97 -6.42 -22.11
C SER A 82 21.20 -7.17 -22.67
N ASP A 83 22.37 -6.54 -22.76
CA ASP A 83 23.56 -7.12 -23.38
C ASP A 83 24.35 -8.05 -22.45
N THR A 84 24.13 -9.36 -22.64
CA THR A 84 24.82 -10.46 -21.94
C THR A 84 26.37 -10.45 -22.05
N GLY A 85 26.94 -9.72 -23.01
CA GLY A 85 28.38 -9.56 -23.21
C GLY A 85 29.02 -8.42 -22.41
N THR A 86 28.28 -7.79 -21.49
CA THR A 86 28.77 -6.70 -20.62
C THR A 86 29.05 -7.15 -19.19
N PHE A 87 29.94 -6.45 -18.49
CA PHE A 87 30.16 -6.64 -17.05
C PHE A 87 28.90 -6.30 -16.23
N GLY A 88 28.14 -5.26 -16.62
CA GLY A 88 26.94 -4.85 -15.90
C GLY A 88 25.84 -5.90 -15.90
N PHE A 89 25.68 -6.71 -16.96
CA PHE A 89 24.62 -7.73 -17.05
C PHE A 89 24.64 -8.70 -15.87
N ARG A 90 25.84 -9.14 -15.42
CA ARG A 90 26.01 -10.07 -14.29
C ARG A 90 26.52 -9.37 -13.02
N SER A 91 26.26 -8.07 -12.88
CA SER A 91 26.62 -7.29 -11.71
C SER A 91 25.40 -6.64 -11.06
N ALA A 92 25.14 -6.99 -9.80
CA ALA A 92 24.08 -6.38 -8.97
C ALA A 92 24.29 -4.89 -8.67
N GLN A 93 25.40 -4.31 -9.14
CA GLN A 93 25.67 -2.88 -9.15
C GLN A 93 24.92 -2.14 -10.27
N CYS A 94 24.74 -2.79 -11.42
CA CYS A 94 24.21 -2.23 -12.66
C CYS A 94 22.83 -2.80 -13.00
N ASN A 95 22.67 -4.12 -12.85
CA ASN A 95 21.43 -4.86 -13.14
C ASN A 95 20.72 -5.23 -11.82
N GLY A 96 19.49 -4.74 -11.63
CA GLY A 96 18.74 -4.94 -10.39
C GLY A 96 18.38 -6.40 -10.04
N VAL A 97 18.29 -7.29 -11.03
CA VAL A 97 17.97 -8.73 -10.83
C VAL A 97 19.19 -9.65 -10.87
N ALA A 98 20.40 -9.12 -11.12
CA ALA A 98 21.62 -9.91 -11.08
C ALA A 98 21.94 -10.40 -9.65
N TYR A 99 22.73 -11.48 -9.57
CA TYR A 99 23.13 -12.07 -8.29
C TYR A 99 23.94 -11.10 -7.43
N ASP A 100 23.47 -10.84 -6.21
CA ASP A 100 24.16 -10.06 -5.20
C ASP A 100 24.65 -10.96 -4.06
N PRO A 101 25.97 -11.16 -3.88
CA PRO A 101 26.49 -12.00 -2.81
C PRO A 101 26.24 -11.44 -1.40
N SER A 102 25.82 -10.17 -1.26
CA SER A 102 25.40 -9.59 0.04
C SER A 102 23.98 -9.96 0.44
N ILE A 103 23.16 -10.51 -0.48
CA ILE A 103 21.78 -10.91 -0.23
C ILE A 103 21.73 -12.42 0.04
N THR A 104 20.98 -12.82 1.08
CA THR A 104 20.62 -14.22 1.32
C THR A 104 19.28 -14.53 0.65
N TYR A 105 19.33 -15.26 -0.47
CA TYR A 105 18.18 -15.69 -1.25
C TYR A 105 17.55 -16.94 -0.62
N LYS A 106 16.53 -16.72 0.21
CA LYS A 106 15.70 -17.77 0.79
C LYS A 106 14.70 -18.32 -0.24
N PRO A 107 14.27 -19.60 -0.14
CA PRO A 107 13.13 -20.06 -0.91
C PRO A 107 11.85 -19.23 -0.64
N PRO A 108 10.87 -19.24 -1.56
CA PRO A 108 9.54 -18.70 -1.31
C PRO A 108 8.82 -19.44 -0.17
N LEU A 109 7.73 -18.86 0.33
CA LEU A 109 6.85 -19.53 1.30
C LEU A 109 5.65 -20.15 0.59
N ASP A 110 5.14 -21.29 1.06
CA ASP A 110 3.83 -21.79 0.62
C ASP A 110 2.67 -21.07 1.33
N ALA A 111 1.43 -21.45 0.99
CA ALA A 111 0.22 -20.86 1.59
C ALA A 111 0.11 -21.09 3.11
N ALA A 112 0.79 -22.10 3.65
CA ALA A 112 0.87 -22.40 5.08
C ALA A 112 2.03 -21.65 5.79
N GLY A 113 2.86 -20.92 5.03
CA GLY A 113 4.00 -20.16 5.55
C GLY A 113 5.28 -20.98 5.71
N ALA A 114 5.37 -22.18 5.14
CA ALA A 114 6.59 -22.99 5.16
C ALA A 114 7.53 -22.65 4.00
N GLU A 115 8.86 -22.65 4.22
CA GLU A 115 9.84 -22.44 3.15
C GLU A 115 9.80 -23.60 2.13
N MET A 116 9.68 -23.26 0.85
CA MET A 116 9.79 -24.19 -0.27
C MET A 116 11.18 -24.84 -0.33
N VAL A 117 11.30 -25.93 -1.09
CA VAL A 117 12.56 -26.69 -1.19
C VAL A 117 13.69 -25.83 -1.79
N ASN A 118 14.87 -25.87 -1.16
CA ASN A 118 16.10 -25.27 -1.70
C ASN A 118 16.42 -25.78 -3.12
N SER A 119 16.89 -24.90 -3.99
CA SER A 119 17.25 -25.28 -5.36
C SER A 119 18.56 -26.06 -5.40
N SER A 120 18.64 -27.08 -6.27
CA SER A 120 19.87 -27.87 -6.46
C SER A 120 20.83 -27.16 -7.40
N PHE A 121 22.09 -26.94 -7.01
CA PHE A 121 23.08 -26.31 -7.90
C PHE A 121 23.38 -27.13 -9.17
N THR A 122 23.30 -28.46 -9.09
CA THR A 122 23.55 -29.36 -10.24
C THR A 122 22.32 -29.62 -11.10
N ALA A 123 21.13 -29.23 -10.63
CA ALA A 123 19.86 -29.42 -11.31
C ALA A 123 18.90 -28.25 -10.99
N ALA A 124 19.37 -27.01 -11.16
CA ALA A 124 18.63 -25.82 -10.79
C ALA A 124 17.49 -25.60 -11.78
N LYS A 125 16.26 -25.46 -11.29
CA LYS A 125 15.10 -25.25 -12.17
C LYS A 125 15.14 -23.88 -12.82
N GLN A 126 14.72 -23.81 -14.09
CA GLN A 126 14.49 -22.57 -14.83
C GLN A 126 13.31 -21.75 -14.26
N ASP A 127 12.34 -22.41 -13.62
CA ASP A 127 11.29 -21.82 -12.80
C ASP A 127 11.14 -22.70 -11.56
N GLY A 128 11.54 -22.18 -10.40
CA GLY A 128 11.51 -22.92 -9.13
C GLY A 128 10.11 -23.21 -8.58
N PHE A 129 9.09 -22.53 -9.10
CA PHE A 129 7.68 -22.76 -8.74
C PHE A 129 7.06 -23.92 -9.52
N SER A 130 7.52 -24.17 -10.74
CA SER A 130 6.99 -25.25 -11.58
C SER A 130 7.65 -26.61 -11.27
N SER A 131 6.82 -27.64 -11.10
CA SER A 131 7.29 -29.03 -10.94
C SER A 131 7.87 -29.60 -12.25
N SER A 132 7.34 -29.18 -13.40
CA SER A 132 7.72 -29.62 -14.74
C SER A 132 8.81 -28.78 -15.42
N SER A 133 9.35 -27.75 -14.72
CA SER A 133 10.40 -26.89 -15.25
C SER A 133 11.67 -27.68 -15.59
N SER A 134 12.31 -27.32 -16.71
CA SER A 134 13.62 -27.87 -17.07
C SER A 134 14.69 -27.44 -16.06
N THR A 135 15.72 -28.27 -15.91
CA THR A 135 16.82 -28.04 -14.98
C THR A 135 18.11 -27.66 -15.70
N THR A 136 19.02 -27.02 -15.00
CA THR A 136 20.31 -26.58 -15.52
C THR A 136 21.40 -26.82 -14.48
N ASN A 137 22.51 -27.42 -14.91
CA ASN A 137 23.66 -27.64 -14.04
C ASN A 137 24.50 -26.36 -13.99
N LEU A 138 24.41 -25.62 -12.89
CA LEU A 138 25.04 -24.30 -12.72
C LEU A 138 26.58 -24.38 -12.62
N ASN A 139 27.16 -25.58 -12.57
CA ASN A 139 28.61 -25.74 -12.79
C ASN A 139 29.03 -25.45 -14.24
N GLY A 140 28.10 -25.38 -15.20
CA GLY A 140 28.35 -25.10 -16.63
C GLY A 140 29.23 -26.15 -17.32
N VAL A 141 28.71 -26.85 -18.33
CA VAL A 141 29.46 -27.91 -19.03
C VAL A 141 29.93 -27.41 -20.39
N ALA A 142 31.24 -27.23 -20.56
CA ALA A 142 31.80 -26.75 -21.83
C ALA A 142 32.00 -27.86 -22.86
N ALA A 143 32.42 -29.04 -22.41
CA ALA A 143 32.68 -30.20 -23.26
C ALA A 143 32.66 -31.48 -22.40
N SER A 144 32.25 -32.60 -22.98
CA SER A 144 32.19 -33.91 -22.31
C SER A 144 32.63 -35.04 -23.24
N ARG A 145 33.32 -36.05 -22.69
CA ARG A 145 33.62 -37.31 -23.37
C ARG A 145 33.58 -38.49 -22.40
N THR A 146 33.02 -39.61 -22.85
CA THR A 146 33.16 -40.90 -22.18
C THR A 146 34.61 -41.39 -22.28
N LEU A 147 35.13 -41.92 -21.19
CA LEU A 147 36.42 -42.60 -21.07
C LEU A 147 36.22 -43.92 -20.30
N THR A 148 37.04 -44.92 -20.61
CA THR A 148 37.10 -46.18 -19.88
C THR A 148 38.47 -46.26 -19.20
N THR A 149 38.49 -46.37 -17.87
CA THR A 149 39.73 -46.52 -17.11
C THR A 149 40.24 -47.97 -17.12
N THR A 150 41.54 -48.16 -16.92
CA THR A 150 42.17 -49.49 -16.88
C THR A 150 41.68 -50.34 -15.70
N ALA A 151 41.43 -49.70 -14.55
CA ALA A 151 40.92 -50.30 -13.31
C ALA A 151 39.61 -49.65 -12.85
N ASN A 152 38.83 -50.37 -12.02
CA ASN A 152 37.63 -49.81 -11.39
C ASN A 152 38.03 -48.69 -10.43
N ILE A 153 37.41 -47.51 -10.57
CA ILE A 153 37.57 -46.41 -9.63
C ILE A 153 36.39 -46.41 -8.67
N THR A 154 36.65 -46.58 -7.37
CA THR A 154 35.63 -46.42 -6.33
C THR A 154 35.37 -44.93 -6.09
N PRO A 155 34.11 -44.45 -6.14
CA PRO A 155 33.77 -43.07 -5.80
C PRO A 155 34.25 -42.69 -4.39
N GLY A 156 34.48 -41.40 -4.16
CA GLY A 156 34.81 -40.84 -2.84
C GLY A 156 35.59 -39.55 -2.96
N THR A 157 35.60 -38.76 -1.89
CA THR A 157 36.38 -37.52 -1.78
C THR A 157 37.89 -37.79 -1.65
N GLY A 158 38.70 -36.75 -1.85
CA GLY A 158 40.16 -36.81 -1.83
C GLY A 158 40.78 -37.17 -3.18
N SER A 159 42.07 -37.50 -3.18
CA SER A 159 42.83 -37.77 -4.41
C SER A 159 42.38 -39.08 -5.07
N LYS A 160 42.04 -39.02 -6.36
CA LYS A 160 41.66 -40.17 -7.20
C LYS A 160 42.45 -40.16 -8.51
N THR A 161 43.08 -41.27 -8.84
CA THR A 161 43.87 -41.42 -10.08
C THR A 161 43.06 -42.17 -11.14
N PHE A 162 42.93 -41.57 -12.31
CA PHE A 162 42.29 -42.14 -13.49
C PHE A 162 43.37 -42.41 -14.54
N VAL A 163 43.47 -43.66 -14.99
CA VAL A 163 44.36 -44.05 -16.09
C VAL A 163 43.51 -44.59 -17.23
N PHE A 164 43.58 -43.95 -18.40
CA PHE A 164 42.75 -44.25 -19.57
C PHE A 164 43.51 -43.93 -20.86
N SER A 165 43.07 -44.47 -22.00
CA SER A 165 43.75 -44.28 -23.29
C SER A 165 42.85 -43.64 -24.34
N GLY A 166 43.42 -42.82 -25.24
CA GLY A 166 42.72 -42.24 -26.39
C GLY A 166 43.55 -41.21 -27.13
N THR A 167 42.99 -40.64 -28.20
CA THR A 167 43.74 -39.81 -29.16
C THR A 167 43.76 -38.32 -28.81
N SER A 168 42.68 -37.75 -28.26
CA SER A 168 42.51 -36.28 -28.23
C SER A 168 41.83 -35.67 -26.98
N TYR A 169 41.73 -36.37 -25.84
CA TYR A 169 40.98 -35.87 -24.67
C TYR A 169 41.40 -34.48 -24.18
N LYS A 170 42.70 -34.14 -24.18
CA LYS A 170 43.17 -32.83 -23.70
C LYS A 170 42.65 -31.67 -24.57
N SER A 171 42.78 -31.79 -25.89
CA SER A 171 42.31 -30.79 -26.85
C SER A 171 40.80 -30.73 -26.93
N ASP A 172 40.13 -31.89 -26.95
CA ASP A 172 38.69 -31.97 -27.19
C ASP A 172 37.87 -31.45 -26.01
N LEU A 173 38.38 -31.59 -24.78
CA LEU A 173 37.73 -31.08 -23.57
C LEU A 173 38.27 -29.70 -23.16
N GLY A 174 39.46 -29.31 -23.65
CA GLY A 174 40.17 -28.10 -23.22
C GLY A 174 40.59 -28.16 -21.75
N ILE A 175 41.04 -29.33 -21.27
CA ILE A 175 41.41 -29.57 -19.87
C ILE A 175 42.92 -29.48 -19.65
N ASP A 176 43.32 -29.02 -18.47
CA ASP A 176 44.70 -29.05 -17.99
C ASP A 176 44.76 -29.12 -16.46
N VAL A 177 45.95 -29.18 -15.87
CA VAL A 177 46.15 -29.00 -14.42
C VAL A 177 45.50 -27.68 -13.97
N GLY A 178 44.75 -27.73 -12.87
CA GLY A 178 43.92 -26.63 -12.38
C GLY A 178 42.49 -26.61 -12.95
N SER A 179 42.18 -27.37 -14.01
CA SER A 179 40.81 -27.43 -14.55
C SER A 179 39.87 -28.12 -13.57
N LEU A 180 38.70 -27.51 -13.38
CA LEU A 180 37.58 -28.14 -12.68
C LEU A 180 36.85 -29.10 -13.62
N VAL A 181 36.63 -30.33 -13.17
CA VAL A 181 35.95 -31.36 -13.96
C VAL A 181 34.96 -32.16 -13.13
N SER A 182 33.96 -32.70 -13.84
CA SER A 182 33.05 -33.72 -13.33
C SER A 182 33.34 -35.05 -14.04
N VAL A 183 33.33 -36.15 -13.30
CA VAL A 183 33.36 -37.51 -13.82
C VAL A 183 32.11 -38.23 -13.35
N THR A 184 31.21 -38.57 -14.29
CA THR A 184 29.91 -39.20 -14.02
C THR A 184 29.83 -40.61 -14.59
N SER A 185 29.09 -41.50 -13.94
CA SER A 185 28.72 -42.82 -14.44
C SER A 185 27.24 -43.09 -14.17
N SER A 186 26.73 -44.28 -14.51
CA SER A 186 25.31 -44.63 -14.37
C SER A 186 24.77 -44.60 -12.93
N GLY A 187 25.64 -44.55 -11.91
CA GLY A 187 25.25 -44.52 -10.49
C GLY A 187 26.21 -43.77 -9.57
N ALA A 188 27.17 -43.02 -10.10
CA ALA A 188 28.12 -42.23 -9.31
C ALA A 188 28.54 -40.93 -10.00
N THR A 189 28.93 -39.93 -9.22
CA THR A 189 29.48 -38.68 -9.72
C THR A 189 30.62 -38.24 -8.80
N MET A 190 31.72 -37.78 -9.38
CA MET A 190 32.82 -37.10 -8.67
C MET A 190 33.06 -35.74 -9.31
N ILE A 191 33.24 -34.70 -8.50
CA ILE A 191 33.63 -33.36 -8.95
C ILE A 191 34.92 -32.97 -8.22
N GLY A 192 35.87 -32.38 -8.94
CA GLY A 192 37.16 -32.01 -8.39
C GLY A 192 38.04 -31.22 -9.34
N THR A 193 39.21 -30.80 -8.87
CA THR A 193 40.22 -30.13 -9.69
C THR A 193 41.31 -31.10 -10.12
N ILE A 194 41.74 -31.02 -11.38
CA ILE A 194 42.87 -31.80 -11.89
C ILE A 194 44.14 -31.27 -11.22
N THR A 195 44.81 -32.10 -10.42
CA THR A 195 46.09 -31.76 -9.77
C THR A 195 47.29 -32.30 -10.54
N MET A 196 47.08 -33.29 -11.42
CA MET A 196 48.09 -33.81 -12.35
C MET A 196 47.41 -34.30 -13.62
N LEU A 197 48.01 -34.03 -14.77
CA LEU A 197 47.63 -34.59 -16.07
C LEU A 197 48.89 -34.87 -16.89
N THR A 198 49.22 -36.14 -17.09
CA THR A 198 50.36 -36.56 -17.92
C THR A 198 49.91 -37.50 -19.04
N THR A 199 50.64 -37.47 -20.15
CA THR A 199 50.35 -38.26 -21.37
C THR A 199 51.60 -38.97 -21.86
N THR A 200 51.50 -40.25 -22.17
CA THR A 200 52.59 -41.05 -22.77
C THR A 200 52.12 -41.78 -24.03
N GLY A 201 53.06 -42.03 -24.95
CA GLY A 201 52.79 -42.68 -26.24
C GLY A 201 52.68 -41.70 -27.43
N SER A 202 52.44 -42.25 -28.62
CA SER A 202 52.22 -41.51 -29.86
C SER A 202 51.02 -42.08 -30.62
N GLY A 203 50.17 -41.21 -31.16
CA GLY A 203 48.89 -41.60 -31.78
C GLY A 203 47.80 -41.85 -30.73
N THR A 204 47.84 -43.01 -30.06
CA THR A 204 46.99 -43.28 -28.89
C THR A 204 47.78 -42.97 -27.62
N PHE A 205 47.38 -41.93 -26.90
CA PHE A 205 48.02 -41.55 -25.64
C PHE A 205 47.40 -42.31 -24.48
N THR A 206 48.23 -42.72 -23.52
CA THR A 206 47.77 -43.09 -22.18
C THR A 206 47.82 -41.85 -21.29
N TYR A 207 46.67 -41.45 -20.79
CA TYR A 207 46.48 -40.34 -19.85
C TYR A 207 46.54 -40.87 -18.43
N THR A 208 47.33 -40.21 -17.57
CA THR A 208 47.23 -40.32 -16.12
C THR A 208 46.73 -38.99 -15.57
N MET A 209 45.50 -38.98 -15.06
CA MET A 209 44.86 -37.82 -14.46
C MET A 209 44.68 -38.05 -12.97
N VAL A 210 45.18 -37.13 -12.13
CA VAL A 210 44.88 -37.11 -10.69
C VAL A 210 43.87 -36.01 -10.43
N LEU A 211 42.75 -36.39 -9.86
CA LEU A 211 41.63 -35.52 -9.51
C LEU A 211 41.58 -35.38 -7.99
N ASN A 212 41.66 -34.15 -7.47
CA ASN A 212 41.33 -33.89 -6.07
C ASN A 212 39.80 -33.74 -5.94
N VAL A 213 39.12 -34.83 -5.57
CA VAL A 213 37.66 -34.90 -5.52
C VAL A 213 37.14 -34.19 -4.28
N THR A 214 36.42 -33.10 -4.50
CA THR A 214 35.79 -32.28 -3.46
C THR A 214 34.34 -32.68 -3.19
N GLN A 215 33.65 -33.30 -4.15
CA GLN A 215 32.32 -33.87 -3.98
C GLN A 215 32.23 -35.25 -4.64
N SER A 216 31.60 -36.22 -3.97
CA SER A 216 31.31 -37.54 -4.54
C SER A 216 29.92 -38.03 -4.15
N THR A 217 29.24 -38.69 -5.09
CA THR A 217 27.99 -39.44 -4.88
C THR A 217 28.10 -40.84 -5.48
N GLY A 218 27.30 -41.77 -4.97
CA GLY A 218 27.38 -43.19 -5.33
C GLY A 218 28.55 -43.92 -4.64
N THR A 219 28.51 -45.26 -4.67
CA THR A 219 29.51 -46.13 -4.02
C THR A 219 30.02 -47.25 -4.92
N ALA A 220 29.33 -47.55 -6.02
CA ALA A 220 29.70 -48.61 -6.95
C ALA A 220 30.96 -48.23 -7.74
N ALA A 221 31.99 -49.08 -7.68
CA ALA A 221 33.22 -48.88 -8.44
C ALA A 221 33.02 -49.30 -9.91
N THR A 222 33.46 -48.45 -10.85
CA THR A 222 33.28 -48.68 -12.30
C THR A 222 34.49 -48.23 -13.11
N LYS A 223 34.61 -48.73 -14.34
CA LYS A 223 35.61 -48.29 -15.32
C LYS A 223 35.12 -47.18 -16.24
N ASP A 224 33.82 -47.14 -16.52
CA ASP A 224 33.25 -46.25 -17.52
C ASP A 224 32.75 -44.95 -16.87
N TRP A 225 33.31 -43.84 -17.34
CA TRP A 225 33.10 -42.50 -16.81
C TRP A 225 32.93 -41.48 -17.93
N THR A 226 32.04 -40.52 -17.79
CA THR A 226 31.96 -39.34 -18.66
C THR A 226 32.67 -38.17 -17.98
N LEU A 227 33.84 -37.80 -18.52
CA LEU A 227 34.62 -36.66 -18.08
C LEU A 227 34.09 -35.39 -18.76
N SER A 228 33.71 -34.40 -17.96
CA SER A 228 33.10 -33.14 -18.38
C SER A 228 33.91 -31.96 -17.83
N ARG A 229 34.33 -31.03 -18.69
CA ARG A 229 34.96 -29.78 -18.23
C ARG A 229 33.91 -28.81 -17.73
N LEU A 230 34.11 -28.34 -16.50
CA LEU A 230 33.22 -27.38 -15.85
C LEU A 230 33.75 -25.95 -16.03
N THR A 231 32.84 -24.97 -16.15
CA THR A 231 33.20 -23.54 -16.29
C THR A 231 32.84 -22.70 -15.06
N GLY A 232 31.97 -23.23 -14.21
CA GLY A 232 31.22 -22.48 -13.21
C GLY A 232 30.17 -21.55 -13.82
N SER A 233 29.35 -20.99 -12.93
CA SER A 233 28.55 -19.79 -13.19
C SER A 233 29.37 -18.56 -12.80
N VAL A 234 29.15 -17.41 -13.44
CA VAL A 234 29.95 -16.19 -13.22
C VAL A 234 29.07 -15.03 -12.78
N TYR A 235 29.54 -14.26 -11.80
CA TYR A 235 29.04 -12.92 -11.49
C TYR A 235 30.20 -11.93 -11.37
N TYR A 236 29.89 -10.63 -11.46
CA TYR A 236 30.87 -9.55 -11.43
C TYR A 236 30.61 -8.60 -10.27
N LYS A 237 31.65 -8.28 -9.50
CA LYS A 237 31.59 -7.32 -8.39
C LYS A 237 32.32 -6.03 -8.77
N TYR A 238 31.63 -4.89 -8.66
CA TYR A 238 32.22 -3.58 -8.91
C TYR A 238 33.22 -3.21 -7.80
N LYS A 239 34.36 -2.63 -8.19
CA LYS A 239 35.46 -2.22 -7.29
C LYS A 239 35.32 -0.78 -6.78
N GLY A 240 34.58 0.06 -7.50
CA GLY A 240 34.41 1.46 -7.15
C GLY A 240 33.46 1.69 -5.98
N THR A 241 33.47 2.90 -5.44
CA THR A 241 32.68 3.30 -4.25
C THR A 241 31.31 3.89 -4.59
N ARG A 242 30.92 3.93 -5.87
CA ARG A 242 29.61 4.45 -6.30
C ARG A 242 28.47 3.62 -5.71
N ALA A 243 27.34 4.26 -5.42
CA ALA A 243 26.10 3.56 -5.07
C ALA A 243 25.61 2.69 -6.24
N LYS A 244 24.67 1.77 -5.98
CA LYS A 244 24.00 1.02 -7.06
C LYS A 244 23.36 1.98 -8.06
N MET A 245 23.35 1.61 -9.33
CA MET A 245 22.94 2.50 -10.40
C MET A 245 21.47 2.89 -10.27
N ALA A 246 21.23 4.17 -9.96
CA ALA A 246 19.93 4.80 -10.08
C ALA A 246 19.77 5.22 -11.55
N TRP A 247 19.06 4.40 -12.32
CA TRP A 247 18.81 4.65 -13.73
C TRP A 247 17.97 5.92 -13.92
N ARG A 248 18.45 6.82 -14.77
CA ARG A 248 17.84 8.14 -15.02
C ARG A 248 17.53 8.28 -16.50
N TYR A 249 16.40 8.89 -16.79
CA TYR A 249 15.92 9.09 -18.15
C TYR A 249 15.66 10.57 -18.41
N THR A 250 15.87 10.96 -19.66
CA THR A 250 15.32 12.19 -20.22
C THR A 250 13.99 11.87 -20.89
N SER A 251 13.29 12.88 -21.43
CA SER A 251 12.10 12.66 -22.26
C SER A 251 12.37 12.00 -23.62
N ALA A 252 13.62 11.60 -23.92
CA ALA A 252 14.02 11.04 -25.22
C ALA A 252 14.84 9.75 -25.10
N ASP A 253 15.74 9.64 -24.11
CA ASP A 253 16.63 8.48 -23.92
C ASP A 253 17.20 8.42 -22.48
N VAL A 254 17.83 7.30 -22.14
CA VAL A 254 18.59 7.09 -20.90
C VAL A 254 19.76 8.06 -20.77
N VAL A 255 20.06 8.50 -19.54
CA VAL A 255 21.20 9.38 -19.25
C VAL A 255 22.50 8.58 -19.29
N GLN A 256 23.25 8.73 -20.39
CA GLN A 256 24.53 8.03 -20.63
C GLN A 256 25.71 8.67 -19.87
N ASP A 257 25.66 8.67 -18.54
CA ASP A 257 26.75 9.19 -17.70
C ASP A 257 27.99 8.25 -17.66
N THR A 258 29.02 8.62 -16.91
CA THR A 258 30.24 7.79 -16.77
C THR A 258 29.92 6.38 -16.25
N PHE A 259 28.94 6.23 -15.36
CA PHE A 259 28.64 4.96 -14.72
C PHE A 259 27.82 4.04 -15.61
N TYR A 260 26.86 4.59 -16.39
CA TYR A 260 26.22 3.90 -17.50
C TYR A 260 27.25 3.28 -18.45
N ASN A 261 28.28 4.06 -18.83
CA ASN A 261 29.33 3.60 -19.73
C ASN A 261 30.21 2.49 -19.10
N GLU A 262 30.53 2.59 -17.81
CA GLU A 262 31.26 1.55 -17.08
C GLU A 262 30.48 0.22 -17.00
N CYS A 263 29.17 0.28 -16.72
CA CYS A 263 28.29 -0.89 -16.72
C CYS A 263 28.23 -1.59 -18.10
N ASN A 264 28.35 -0.82 -19.19
CA ASN A 264 28.33 -1.31 -20.56
C ASN A 264 29.69 -1.78 -21.11
N TYR A 265 30.76 -1.79 -20.31
CA TYR A 265 32.03 -2.37 -20.74
C TYR A 265 31.92 -3.86 -21.04
N LYS A 266 32.45 -4.28 -22.19
CA LYS A 266 32.43 -5.67 -22.66
C LYS A 266 33.27 -6.57 -21.75
N THR A 267 32.78 -7.78 -21.47
CA THR A 267 33.50 -8.79 -20.70
C THR A 267 34.86 -9.10 -21.35
N GLY A 268 35.94 -9.01 -20.56
CA GLY A 268 37.31 -9.20 -21.06
C GLY A 268 38.00 -7.94 -21.59
N SER A 269 37.32 -6.79 -21.69
CA SER A 269 37.97 -5.50 -21.94
C SER A 269 38.86 -5.08 -20.76
N SER A 270 39.99 -4.42 -21.03
CA SER A 270 40.92 -3.94 -20.01
C SER A 270 40.30 -2.89 -19.08
N SER A 271 39.46 -1.99 -19.61
CA SER A 271 38.71 -1.01 -18.81
C SER A 271 37.73 -1.68 -17.86
N GLY A 272 37.05 -2.75 -18.31
CA GLY A 272 36.12 -3.51 -17.48
C GLY A 272 36.83 -4.32 -16.39
N THR A 273 37.92 -5.03 -16.71
CA THR A 273 38.67 -5.82 -15.70
C THR A 273 39.37 -4.95 -14.64
N ALA A 274 39.69 -3.69 -14.96
CA ALA A 274 40.17 -2.72 -14.00
C ALA A 274 39.09 -2.33 -12.95
N LEU A 275 37.81 -2.36 -13.30
CA LEU A 275 36.69 -1.89 -12.46
C LEU A 275 35.82 -3.02 -11.87
N PHE A 276 35.88 -4.23 -12.42
CA PHE A 276 35.11 -5.38 -11.95
C PHE A 276 36.03 -6.55 -11.60
N ASP A 277 35.72 -7.23 -10.49
CA ASP A 277 36.25 -8.56 -10.18
C ASP A 277 35.30 -9.64 -10.70
N THR A 278 35.89 -10.71 -11.24
CA THR A 278 35.18 -11.89 -11.74
C THR A 278 35.16 -12.97 -10.68
N PHE A 279 33.97 -13.43 -10.30
CA PHE A 279 33.78 -14.54 -9.36
C PHE A 279 33.13 -15.72 -10.07
N THR A 280 33.72 -16.91 -9.90
CA THR A 280 33.22 -18.16 -10.48
C THR A 280 32.60 -19.01 -9.37
N VAL A 281 31.28 -19.18 -9.42
CA VAL A 281 30.51 -20.02 -8.50
C VAL A 281 30.42 -21.44 -9.05
N ILE A 282 30.77 -22.41 -8.21
CA ILE A 282 30.74 -23.85 -8.49
C ILE A 282 30.04 -24.56 -7.34
N SER A 283 29.69 -25.83 -7.52
CA SER A 283 28.97 -26.64 -6.51
C SER A 283 29.66 -26.78 -5.14
N THR A 284 30.94 -26.38 -5.03
CA THR A 284 31.72 -26.35 -3.78
C THR A 284 32.06 -24.95 -3.29
N SER A 285 31.60 -23.89 -3.96
CA SER A 285 31.69 -22.53 -3.45
C SER A 285 30.80 -22.36 -2.22
N SER A 286 31.21 -21.54 -1.25
CA SER A 286 30.42 -21.18 -0.06
C SER A 286 29.02 -20.67 -0.41
N GLU A 287 28.92 -19.91 -1.48
CA GLU A 287 27.72 -19.26 -1.99
C GLU A 287 26.88 -20.12 -2.94
N ALA A 288 27.27 -21.38 -3.20
CA ALA A 288 26.59 -22.24 -4.18
C ALA A 288 25.08 -22.38 -3.93
N GLN A 289 24.67 -22.68 -2.70
CA GLN A 289 23.23 -22.80 -2.35
C GLN A 289 22.48 -21.47 -2.53
N ASN A 290 23.14 -20.36 -2.16
CA ASN A 290 22.58 -19.02 -2.28
C ASN A 290 22.38 -18.63 -3.76
N TYR A 291 23.35 -18.95 -4.62
CA TYR A 291 23.29 -18.76 -6.06
C TYR A 291 22.25 -19.66 -6.74
N ALA A 292 22.10 -20.92 -6.32
CA ALA A 292 21.05 -21.81 -6.83
C ALA A 292 19.65 -21.30 -6.50
N ASN A 293 19.44 -20.79 -5.28
CA ASN A 293 18.16 -20.20 -4.88
C ASN A 293 17.87 -18.92 -5.67
N TRP A 294 18.86 -18.02 -5.82
CA TRP A 294 18.73 -16.85 -6.72
C TRP A 294 18.33 -17.28 -8.13
N TYR A 295 19.02 -18.29 -8.69
CA TYR A 295 18.76 -18.76 -10.04
C TYR A 295 17.31 -19.22 -10.23
N SER A 296 16.79 -20.09 -9.36
CA SER A 296 15.45 -20.66 -9.54
C SER A 296 14.31 -19.77 -9.06
N TYR A 297 14.56 -18.80 -8.17
CA TYR A 297 13.50 -18.01 -7.51
C TYR A 297 13.63 -16.49 -7.65
N TYR A 298 14.70 -15.95 -8.24
CA TYR A 298 14.93 -14.49 -8.27
C TYR A 298 15.55 -13.92 -9.55
N ARG A 299 16.19 -14.72 -10.41
CA ARG A 299 17.01 -14.20 -11.53
C ARG A 299 16.23 -13.41 -12.61
N THR A 300 14.91 -13.56 -12.68
CA THR A 300 14.04 -12.79 -13.58
C THR A 300 13.06 -11.93 -12.79
N ARG A 301 12.56 -10.86 -13.41
CA ARG A 301 11.56 -9.95 -12.81
C ARG A 301 10.33 -10.69 -12.26
N THR A 302 9.78 -11.65 -13.01
CA THR A 302 8.63 -12.47 -12.59
C THR A 302 8.97 -13.40 -11.41
N LEU A 303 10.14 -14.04 -11.40
CA LEU A 303 10.53 -14.92 -10.30
C LEU A 303 10.76 -14.12 -9.01
N LEU A 304 11.48 -13.00 -9.11
CA LEU A 304 11.66 -12.05 -8.02
C LEU A 304 10.30 -11.62 -7.45
N MET A 305 9.35 -11.21 -8.30
CA MET A 305 8.02 -10.78 -7.86
C MET A 305 7.22 -11.90 -7.19
N ARG A 306 7.11 -13.09 -7.81
CA ARG A 306 6.39 -14.22 -7.21
C ARG A 306 6.95 -14.56 -5.82
N THR A 307 8.27 -14.66 -5.70
CA THR A 307 8.93 -14.96 -4.43
C THR A 307 8.68 -13.86 -3.41
N ALA A 308 8.86 -12.60 -3.79
CA ALA A 308 8.73 -11.48 -2.88
C ALA A 308 7.27 -11.28 -2.39
N VAL A 309 6.28 -11.34 -3.29
CA VAL A 309 4.86 -11.26 -2.94
C VAL A 309 4.45 -12.43 -2.04
N GLY A 310 4.83 -13.66 -2.40
CA GLY A 310 4.51 -14.83 -1.59
C GLY A 310 5.10 -14.77 -0.17
N ARG A 311 6.33 -14.26 -0.03
CA ARG A 311 6.93 -14.05 1.30
C ARG A 311 6.27 -12.91 2.08
N ALA A 312 5.80 -11.86 1.41
CA ALA A 312 5.12 -10.73 2.07
C ALA A 312 3.68 -11.07 2.49
N PHE A 313 2.92 -11.76 1.63
CA PHE A 313 1.54 -12.19 1.93
C PHE A 313 1.47 -13.29 2.99
N ALA A 314 2.59 -13.92 3.35
CA ALA A 314 2.63 -14.84 4.49
C ALA A 314 2.35 -14.14 5.82
N ALA A 315 2.70 -12.84 5.93
CA ALA A 315 2.45 -12.01 7.11
C ALA A 315 1.00 -11.50 7.22
N LEU A 316 0.15 -11.74 6.22
CA LEU A 316 -1.27 -11.37 6.25
C LEU A 316 -2.12 -12.49 6.87
N ASP A 317 -3.02 -12.09 7.76
CA ASP A 317 -3.95 -12.93 8.50
C ASP A 317 -5.40 -12.77 8.00
N ASP A 318 -6.36 -13.23 8.80
CA ASP A 318 -7.79 -13.18 8.48
C ASP A 318 -8.43 -11.79 8.67
N GLY A 319 -7.69 -10.78 9.12
CA GLY A 319 -8.14 -9.39 9.18
C GLY A 319 -8.44 -8.77 7.82
N TYR A 320 -7.99 -9.41 6.72
CA TYR A 320 -8.09 -8.90 5.35
C TYR A 320 -8.94 -9.79 4.44
N ARG A 321 -9.52 -9.17 3.42
CA ARG A 321 -10.12 -9.86 2.28
C ARG A 321 -9.25 -9.62 1.06
N LEU A 322 -8.64 -10.67 0.52
CA LEU A 322 -7.73 -10.56 -0.63
C LEU A 322 -8.33 -11.16 -1.90
N GLY A 323 -8.11 -10.47 -3.02
CA GLY A 323 -8.31 -10.97 -4.38
C GLY A 323 -7.01 -10.93 -5.17
N PHE A 324 -6.98 -11.59 -6.32
CA PHE A 324 -5.82 -11.64 -7.21
C PHE A 324 -6.25 -11.45 -8.66
N SER A 325 -5.45 -10.74 -9.44
CA SER A 325 -5.58 -10.66 -10.89
C SER A 325 -4.21 -10.63 -11.52
N THR A 326 -4.04 -11.22 -12.70
CA THR A 326 -2.97 -10.78 -13.60
C THR A 326 -3.49 -9.69 -14.55
N ILE A 327 -2.59 -8.88 -15.09
CA ILE A 327 -2.97 -7.80 -16.03
C ILE A 327 -3.52 -8.33 -17.36
N ASN A 328 -3.14 -9.55 -17.79
CA ASN A 328 -3.68 -10.21 -19.00
C ASN A 328 -4.81 -11.23 -18.73
N SER A 329 -5.44 -11.21 -17.55
CA SER A 329 -6.63 -12.05 -17.27
C SER A 329 -7.83 -11.67 -18.18
N SER A 330 -8.94 -12.41 -18.13
CA SER A 330 -10.18 -12.08 -18.84
C SER A 330 -10.74 -10.72 -18.42
N THR A 331 -11.41 -9.99 -19.32
CA THR A 331 -12.18 -8.79 -18.95
C THR A 331 -13.45 -9.11 -18.14
N THR A 332 -13.78 -10.39 -17.97
CA THR A 332 -14.91 -10.90 -17.18
C THR A 332 -14.46 -11.44 -15.81
N VAL A 333 -15.41 -11.63 -14.88
CA VAL A 333 -15.16 -12.37 -13.64
C VAL A 333 -15.29 -13.87 -13.90
N THR A 334 -14.14 -14.55 -13.93
CA THR A 334 -14.02 -16.00 -13.95
C THR A 334 -12.89 -16.42 -13.00
N THR A 335 -12.89 -17.67 -12.54
CA THR A 335 -11.80 -18.28 -11.77
C THR A 335 -10.91 -19.19 -12.62
N SER A 336 -11.23 -19.36 -13.91
CA SER A 336 -10.53 -20.27 -14.85
C SER A 336 -9.18 -19.74 -15.37
N ASP A 337 -8.79 -18.53 -15.01
CA ASP A 337 -7.65 -17.79 -15.55
C ASP A 337 -6.79 -17.15 -14.43
N GLY A 338 -6.10 -16.04 -14.74
CA GLY A 338 -5.35 -15.24 -13.77
C GLY A 338 -6.18 -14.46 -12.74
N PHE A 339 -7.51 -14.52 -12.74
CA PHE A 339 -8.37 -13.80 -11.78
C PHE A 339 -8.86 -14.68 -10.62
N GLN A 340 -8.99 -14.08 -9.44
CA GLN A 340 -9.57 -14.64 -8.23
C GLN A 340 -10.40 -13.54 -7.53
N PRO A 341 -11.72 -13.74 -7.33
CA PRO A 341 -12.56 -12.83 -6.57
C PRO A 341 -12.03 -12.57 -5.15
N VAL A 342 -12.36 -11.40 -4.60
CA VAL A 342 -11.98 -11.03 -3.23
C VAL A 342 -12.76 -11.86 -2.22
N GLY A 343 -12.05 -12.43 -1.25
CA GLY A 343 -12.62 -13.18 -0.12
C GLY A 343 -11.69 -13.17 1.09
N ASP A 344 -12.20 -13.55 2.26
CA ASP A 344 -11.44 -13.63 3.50
C ASP A 344 -10.15 -14.44 3.32
N PHE A 345 -9.00 -13.91 3.76
CA PHE A 345 -7.68 -14.44 3.43
C PHE A 345 -7.26 -15.67 4.27
N THR A 346 -8.12 -16.68 4.31
CA THR A 346 -7.94 -17.93 5.08
C THR A 346 -8.17 -19.16 4.21
N GLY A 347 -7.73 -20.33 4.71
CA GLY A 347 -8.01 -21.64 4.13
C GLY A 347 -7.81 -21.74 2.61
N ASP A 348 -8.89 -22.09 1.91
CA ASP A 348 -8.90 -22.30 0.46
C ASP A 348 -8.60 -21.01 -0.34
N GLN A 349 -9.01 -19.84 0.14
CA GLN A 349 -8.74 -18.57 -0.55
C GLN A 349 -7.24 -18.27 -0.56
N LYS A 350 -6.56 -18.46 0.58
CA LYS A 350 -5.09 -18.31 0.70
C LYS A 350 -4.38 -19.33 -0.19
N THR A 351 -4.83 -20.59 -0.18
CA THR A 351 -4.26 -21.67 -1.02
C THR A 351 -4.43 -21.40 -2.52
N THR A 352 -5.61 -20.96 -2.95
CA THR A 352 -5.92 -20.63 -4.35
C THR A 352 -5.12 -19.42 -4.83
N LEU A 353 -4.99 -18.39 -3.99
CA LEU A 353 -4.22 -17.19 -4.31
C LEU A 353 -2.73 -17.52 -4.53
N TYR A 354 -2.10 -18.28 -3.64
CA TYR A 354 -0.71 -18.72 -3.82
C TYR A 354 -0.53 -19.59 -5.06
N THR A 355 -1.50 -20.48 -5.33
CA THR A 355 -1.48 -21.33 -6.54
C THR A 355 -1.49 -20.47 -7.82
N LYS A 356 -2.37 -19.46 -7.90
CA LYS A 356 -2.44 -18.53 -9.04
C LYS A 356 -1.20 -17.63 -9.14
N LEU A 357 -0.73 -17.08 -8.02
CA LEU A 357 0.49 -16.28 -7.94
C LEU A 357 1.70 -17.05 -8.49
N TYR A 358 1.89 -18.31 -8.09
CA TYR A 358 3.05 -19.11 -8.49
C TYR A 358 2.95 -19.70 -9.90
N ALA A 359 1.74 -19.87 -10.42
CA ALA A 359 1.47 -20.29 -11.80
C ALA A 359 1.50 -19.16 -12.84
N ALA A 360 1.48 -17.89 -12.44
CA ALA A 360 1.39 -16.74 -13.36
C ALA A 360 2.59 -16.63 -14.29
N ALA A 361 2.38 -16.83 -15.60
CA ALA A 361 3.44 -16.89 -16.61
C ALA A 361 3.63 -15.56 -17.35
N ALA A 362 4.87 -15.08 -17.43
CA ALA A 362 5.26 -13.85 -18.14
C ALA A 362 5.19 -14.02 -19.67
N ALA A 363 4.02 -13.78 -20.27
CA ALA A 363 3.71 -14.09 -21.66
C ALA A 363 2.78 -13.10 -22.38
N GLY A 364 2.14 -12.17 -21.66
CA GLY A 364 1.15 -11.24 -22.22
C GLY A 364 1.70 -9.89 -22.67
N GLY A 365 0.78 -8.97 -22.97
CA GLY A 365 1.07 -7.54 -23.15
C GLY A 365 1.07 -6.80 -21.81
N THR A 366 1.07 -5.47 -21.82
CA THR A 366 1.10 -4.65 -20.59
C THR A 366 -0.08 -3.66 -20.51
N PRO A 367 -1.35 -4.15 -20.45
CA PRO A 367 -2.56 -3.31 -20.46
C PRO A 367 -2.90 -2.76 -19.07
N LEU A 368 -2.03 -1.96 -18.45
CA LEU A 368 -2.19 -1.55 -17.05
C LEU A 368 -3.47 -0.71 -16.82
N ARG A 369 -3.83 0.17 -17.75
CA ARG A 369 -5.01 1.04 -17.60
C ARG A 369 -6.30 0.23 -17.68
N GLY A 370 -6.35 -0.72 -18.62
CA GLY A 370 -7.45 -1.67 -18.72
C GLY A 370 -7.55 -2.60 -17.52
N ALA A 371 -6.42 -3.10 -17.01
CA ALA A 371 -6.39 -3.96 -15.82
C ALA A 371 -6.87 -3.21 -14.56
N LEU A 372 -6.44 -1.95 -14.37
CA LEU A 372 -6.91 -1.10 -13.26
C LEU A 372 -8.41 -0.78 -13.39
N SER A 373 -8.86 -0.43 -14.59
CA SER A 373 -10.28 -0.23 -14.94
C SER A 373 -11.13 -1.46 -14.60
N LYS A 374 -10.66 -2.67 -14.95
CA LYS A 374 -11.34 -3.94 -14.58
C LYS A 374 -11.55 -4.03 -13.06
N ILE A 375 -10.55 -3.71 -12.24
CA ILE A 375 -10.70 -3.78 -10.77
C ILE A 375 -11.68 -2.74 -10.23
N GLY A 376 -11.65 -1.52 -10.76
CA GLY A 376 -12.64 -0.48 -10.41
C GLY A 376 -14.09 -0.92 -10.72
N ARG A 377 -14.31 -1.48 -11.92
CA ARG A 377 -15.61 -2.04 -12.34
C ARG A 377 -16.00 -3.29 -11.56
N TYR A 378 -15.04 -4.09 -11.09
CA TYR A 378 -15.28 -5.22 -10.19
C TYR A 378 -15.84 -4.73 -8.84
N TYR A 379 -15.26 -3.71 -8.22
CA TYR A 379 -15.79 -3.13 -6.98
C TYR A 379 -17.18 -2.49 -7.17
N GLY A 380 -17.40 -1.78 -8.29
CA GLY A 380 -18.71 -1.22 -8.64
C GLY A 380 -19.76 -2.22 -9.13
N ARG A 381 -19.45 -3.53 -9.13
CA ARG A 381 -20.31 -4.61 -9.61
C ARG A 381 -20.84 -4.36 -11.04
N ARG A 382 -19.93 -4.04 -11.96
CA ARG A 382 -20.19 -3.71 -13.37
C ARG A 382 -19.61 -4.72 -14.38
N LEU A 383 -18.88 -5.75 -13.93
CA LEU A 383 -18.33 -6.77 -14.82
C LEU A 383 -19.31 -7.91 -15.10
N SER A 384 -19.28 -8.44 -16.31
CA SER A 384 -19.95 -9.69 -16.65
C SER A 384 -19.32 -10.87 -15.89
N GLY A 385 -20.16 -11.83 -15.46
CA GLY A 385 -19.75 -12.93 -14.57
C GLY A 385 -19.82 -12.60 -13.07
N GLN A 386 -20.14 -11.35 -12.70
CA GLN A 386 -20.43 -11.04 -11.30
C GLN A 386 -21.81 -11.55 -10.87
N THR A 387 -21.85 -12.09 -9.65
CA THR A 387 -23.05 -12.60 -8.98
C THR A 387 -23.06 -12.08 -7.55
N GLU A 388 -24.20 -12.18 -6.86
CA GLU A 388 -24.30 -11.90 -5.42
C GLU A 388 -23.20 -12.59 -4.60
N ALA A 389 -22.86 -13.83 -4.94
CA ALA A 389 -21.88 -14.63 -4.19
C ALA A 389 -20.41 -14.19 -4.37
N ASN A 390 -20.09 -13.39 -5.41
CA ASN A 390 -18.74 -12.89 -5.66
C ASN A 390 -18.65 -11.35 -5.64
N ASP A 391 -19.68 -10.69 -5.11
CA ASP A 391 -19.71 -9.24 -4.84
C ASP A 391 -18.68 -8.89 -3.75
N PRO A 392 -17.61 -8.13 -4.07
CA PRO A 392 -16.56 -7.82 -3.11
C PRO A 392 -17.06 -6.95 -1.96
N VAL A 393 -18.03 -6.05 -2.21
CA VAL A 393 -18.54 -5.09 -1.22
C VAL A 393 -19.67 -5.74 -0.44
N GLN A 394 -19.39 -6.07 0.83
CA GLN A 394 -20.33 -6.62 1.79
C GLN A 394 -21.04 -5.53 2.61
N TYR A 395 -20.36 -4.41 2.90
CA TYR A 395 -20.86 -3.36 3.78
C TYR A 395 -20.57 -1.97 3.22
N ALA A 396 -21.44 -1.00 3.50
CA ALA A 396 -21.26 0.39 3.06
C ALA A 396 -19.98 1.06 3.63
N CYS A 397 -19.53 0.68 4.84
CA CYS A 397 -18.30 1.20 5.44
C CYS A 397 -17.02 0.49 4.95
N GLN A 398 -17.11 -0.41 3.98
CA GLN A 398 -15.98 -1.25 3.57
C GLN A 398 -15.03 -0.51 2.61
N ARG A 399 -13.76 -0.43 3.01
CA ARG A 399 -12.69 0.18 2.21
C ARG A 399 -12.19 -0.79 1.14
N ASN A 400 -11.95 -0.29 -0.08
CA ASN A 400 -11.50 -1.09 -1.22
C ASN A 400 -10.17 -0.54 -1.75
N PHE A 401 -9.21 -1.44 -1.93
CA PHE A 401 -7.84 -1.12 -2.29
C PHE A 401 -7.37 -1.97 -3.45
N VAL A 402 -6.58 -1.39 -4.35
CA VAL A 402 -5.85 -2.12 -5.37
C VAL A 402 -4.36 -1.88 -5.22
N LEU A 403 -3.59 -2.96 -5.30
CA LEU A 403 -2.13 -2.92 -5.36
C LEU A 403 -1.70 -3.40 -6.75
N LEU A 404 -1.46 -2.46 -7.65
CA LEU A 404 -1.01 -2.70 -9.01
C LEU A 404 0.51 -2.81 -9.05
N SER A 405 1.04 -3.84 -9.69
CA SER A 405 2.48 -4.04 -9.84
C SER A 405 2.89 -4.19 -11.31
N THR A 406 4.08 -3.71 -11.65
CA THR A 406 4.68 -3.78 -13.00
C THR A 406 6.21 -3.56 -12.94
N ASP A 407 6.93 -3.88 -14.02
CA ASP A 407 8.33 -3.46 -14.17
C ASP A 407 8.51 -1.98 -14.57
N GLY A 408 7.43 -1.31 -14.98
CA GLY A 408 7.35 0.15 -15.07
C GLY A 408 6.79 0.71 -16.38
N TYR A 409 6.72 -0.11 -17.44
CA TYR A 409 6.36 0.36 -18.78
C TYR A 409 5.00 -0.17 -19.24
N TRP A 410 3.97 0.69 -19.24
CA TRP A 410 2.67 0.33 -19.82
C TRP A 410 2.60 0.69 -21.32
N ASN A 411 1.83 -0.10 -22.08
CA ASN A 411 1.78 0.01 -23.54
C ASN A 411 0.52 0.74 -24.03
N LYS A 412 0.71 1.79 -24.83
CA LYS A 412 -0.40 2.51 -25.48
C LYS A 412 -0.85 1.80 -26.77
N GLY A 413 -2.12 1.39 -26.84
CA GLY A 413 -2.83 1.28 -28.13
C GLY A 413 -3.01 2.67 -28.73
N GLY A 414 -2.83 2.85 -30.05
CA GLY A 414 -2.42 4.11 -30.71
C GLY A 414 -3.15 5.45 -30.41
N SER A 415 -4.26 5.50 -29.68
CA SER A 415 -4.99 6.74 -29.31
C SER A 415 -5.60 6.65 -27.90
N PRO A 416 -6.04 7.78 -27.29
CA PRO A 416 -6.90 7.73 -26.11
C PRO A 416 -8.14 6.87 -26.37
N GLY A 417 -8.49 5.96 -25.45
CA GLY A 417 -9.56 4.97 -25.63
C GLY A 417 -9.28 3.82 -26.60
N ALA A 418 -8.10 3.76 -27.23
CA ALA A 418 -7.73 2.61 -28.05
C ALA A 418 -7.43 1.40 -27.16
N THR A 419 -7.84 0.22 -27.65
CA THR A 419 -7.59 -1.08 -27.03
C THR A 419 -6.11 -1.31 -26.77
N GLU A 420 -5.76 -1.42 -25.50
CA GLU A 420 -4.56 -2.12 -25.04
C GLU A 420 -4.77 -3.62 -25.33
N GLY A 421 -3.71 -4.35 -25.71
CA GLY A 421 -3.83 -5.72 -26.21
C GLY A 421 -4.69 -6.65 -25.34
N ASN A 422 -5.36 -7.62 -25.97
CA ASN A 422 -6.36 -8.51 -25.35
C ASN A 422 -7.69 -7.82 -24.96
N SER A 423 -8.17 -6.88 -25.78
CA SER A 423 -9.49 -6.22 -25.62
C SER A 423 -9.65 -5.37 -24.36
N TYR A 424 -8.54 -4.87 -23.81
CA TYR A 424 -8.51 -4.04 -22.63
C TYR A 424 -8.61 -2.54 -22.97
N THR A 425 -9.49 -1.82 -22.30
CA THR A 425 -9.66 -0.37 -22.48
C THR A 425 -9.80 0.32 -21.12
N ALA A 426 -9.27 1.54 -21.01
CA ALA A 426 -9.45 2.44 -19.87
C ALA A 426 -10.90 2.94 -19.82
N LEU A 427 -11.78 2.18 -19.16
CA LEU A 427 -13.22 2.42 -19.13
C LEU A 427 -13.69 2.93 -17.77
N ASP A 428 -14.76 3.72 -17.80
CA ASP A 428 -15.55 4.14 -16.65
C ASP A 428 -16.52 3.02 -16.18
N LEU A 429 -17.39 3.30 -15.19
CA LEU A 429 -18.35 2.30 -14.71
C LEU A 429 -19.36 1.87 -15.79
N ASP A 430 -19.77 2.79 -16.64
CA ASP A 430 -20.82 2.62 -17.66
C ASP A 430 -20.29 2.01 -18.98
N GLY A 431 -18.97 1.97 -19.15
CA GLY A 431 -18.29 1.41 -20.32
C GLY A 431 -17.84 2.43 -21.37
N ASN A 432 -17.79 3.72 -21.03
CA ASN A 432 -17.18 4.77 -21.86
C ASN A 432 -15.70 4.98 -21.51
N ASN A 433 -14.98 5.76 -22.30
CA ASN A 433 -13.60 6.19 -21.97
C ASN A 433 -13.59 7.10 -20.73
N VAL A 434 -12.62 6.89 -19.83
CA VAL A 434 -12.49 7.67 -18.57
C VAL A 434 -12.29 9.18 -18.81
N GLY A 435 -11.64 9.60 -19.90
CA GLY A 435 -11.32 11.01 -20.15
C GLY A 435 -10.16 11.53 -19.28
N ASN A 436 -10.00 12.86 -19.20
CA ASN A 436 -9.15 13.49 -18.19
C ASN A 436 -9.96 13.66 -16.89
N GLN A 437 -9.33 13.42 -15.75
CA GLN A 437 -9.95 13.41 -14.43
C GLN A 437 -9.32 14.39 -13.44
N ASP A 438 -8.16 14.99 -13.73
CA ASP A 438 -7.39 15.84 -12.79
C ASP A 438 -7.12 17.27 -13.27
N SER A 439 -7.58 17.66 -14.46
CA SER A 439 -7.47 19.02 -15.04
C SER A 439 -7.94 20.18 -14.16
N THR A 440 -8.74 19.91 -13.13
CA THR A 440 -9.29 20.89 -12.19
C THR A 440 -8.89 20.64 -10.72
N GLU A 441 -8.02 19.65 -10.47
CA GLU A 441 -7.62 19.28 -9.11
C GLU A 441 -6.56 20.21 -8.51
N ALA A 442 -6.39 20.13 -7.19
CA ALA A 442 -5.26 20.76 -6.52
C ALA A 442 -3.95 19.99 -6.82
N ARG A 443 -2.82 20.72 -6.84
CA ARG A 443 -1.50 20.07 -6.82
C ARG A 443 -1.32 19.28 -5.50
N PRO A 444 -0.65 18.12 -5.52
CA PRO A 444 0.10 17.54 -6.63
C PRO A 444 -0.70 16.56 -7.52
N LEU A 445 -2.04 16.59 -7.57
CA LEU A 445 -2.75 15.77 -8.57
C LEU A 445 -2.62 16.35 -9.99
N PHE A 446 -2.76 17.68 -10.10
CA PHE A 446 -2.82 18.35 -11.39
C PHE A 446 -1.53 18.19 -12.20
N ASP A 447 -1.63 17.61 -13.39
CA ASP A 447 -0.54 17.38 -14.34
C ASP A 447 -0.27 18.56 -15.29
N GLY A 448 -1.11 19.60 -15.28
CA GLY A 448 -0.86 20.86 -15.97
C GLY A 448 -1.83 21.16 -17.11
N THR A 449 -1.40 21.96 -18.08
CA THR A 449 -2.23 22.33 -19.23
C THR A 449 -1.53 21.95 -20.53
N THR A 450 -2.11 21.01 -21.26
CA THR A 450 -1.63 20.59 -22.57
C THR A 450 -2.22 21.52 -23.62
N THR A 451 -1.35 22.16 -24.40
CA THR A 451 -1.77 23.05 -25.50
C THR A 451 -1.56 22.32 -26.82
N THR A 452 -2.66 21.83 -27.40
CA THR A 452 -2.65 21.11 -28.68
C THR A 452 -2.98 22.08 -29.80
N THR A 453 -2.12 22.20 -30.82
CA THR A 453 -2.42 23.01 -32.02
C THR A 453 -2.74 22.10 -33.19
N THR A 454 -4.02 22.07 -33.57
CA THR A 454 -4.48 21.36 -34.76
C THR A 454 -4.35 22.26 -35.98
N TYR A 455 -3.57 21.83 -36.95
CA TYR A 455 -3.42 22.46 -38.26
C TYR A 455 -4.32 21.75 -39.28
N SER A 456 -5.01 22.51 -40.14
CA SER A 456 -5.91 21.98 -41.17
C SER A 456 -5.59 22.55 -42.55
N ARG A 457 -5.71 21.73 -43.60
CA ARG A 457 -5.56 22.14 -45.01
C ARG A 457 -6.34 21.21 -45.94
N THR A 458 -6.59 21.64 -47.17
CA THR A 458 -7.20 20.82 -48.22
C THR A 458 -6.17 20.50 -49.29
N ALA A 459 -6.03 19.22 -49.65
CA ALA A 459 -5.20 18.75 -50.76
C ALA A 459 -6.05 18.58 -52.04
N TYR A 460 -5.63 19.20 -53.14
CA TYR A 460 -6.25 19.10 -54.46
C TYR A 460 -5.34 18.30 -55.41
N GLN A 461 -5.76 17.09 -55.77
CA GLN A 461 -5.06 16.22 -56.73
C GLN A 461 -5.63 16.41 -58.13
N VAL A 462 -4.78 16.68 -59.12
CA VAL A 462 -5.14 16.85 -60.54
C VAL A 462 -4.53 15.71 -61.36
N GLY A 463 -5.36 14.99 -62.13
CA GLY A 463 -4.93 13.83 -62.91
C GLY A 463 -5.46 13.78 -64.35
N THR A 464 -4.72 13.08 -65.22
CA THR A 464 -5.00 12.94 -66.66
C THR A 464 -4.96 11.48 -67.15
N ARG A 465 -6.12 10.89 -67.50
CA ARG A 465 -6.38 9.95 -68.64
C ARG A 465 -7.57 9.02 -68.39
N GLY A 466 -8.15 8.54 -69.50
CA GLY A 466 -9.14 7.45 -69.56
C GLY A 466 -10.39 7.89 -70.32
N ALA A 467 -10.58 7.41 -71.56
CA ALA A 467 -11.57 7.97 -72.49
C ALA A 467 -13.06 7.81 -72.10
N ASN A 468 -13.38 6.96 -71.11
CA ASN A 468 -14.76 6.51 -70.84
C ASN A 468 -15.25 6.82 -69.41
N SER A 469 -14.98 8.01 -68.86
CA SER A 469 -15.47 8.37 -67.51
C SER A 469 -15.88 9.84 -67.32
N CYS A 470 -15.97 10.60 -68.40
CA CYS A 470 -16.62 11.92 -68.45
C CYS A 470 -17.40 11.97 -69.76
N ASN A 471 -18.73 11.99 -69.70
CA ASN A 471 -19.61 11.68 -70.84
C ASN A 471 -19.67 12.80 -71.91
N ASN A 472 -18.78 13.79 -71.85
CA ASN A 472 -18.71 14.94 -72.74
C ASN A 472 -17.25 15.24 -73.17
N ASN A 473 -17.04 15.41 -74.47
CA ASN A 473 -15.72 15.43 -75.12
C ASN A 473 -14.82 16.67 -74.83
N ASN A 474 -15.06 17.42 -73.75
CA ASN A 474 -14.42 18.73 -73.50
C ASN A 474 -13.61 18.85 -72.18
N SER A 475 -13.42 17.79 -71.38
CA SER A 475 -12.74 17.87 -70.07
C SER A 475 -11.57 16.87 -69.92
N PRO A 476 -10.30 17.28 -70.11
CA PRO A 476 -9.15 16.36 -70.01
C PRO A 476 -8.62 16.11 -68.58
N TYR A 477 -9.16 16.79 -67.56
CA TYR A 477 -8.67 16.72 -66.17
C TYR A 477 -9.76 16.32 -65.18
N ARG A 478 -9.39 15.53 -64.15
CA ARG A 478 -10.17 15.33 -62.93
C ARG A 478 -9.45 15.97 -61.75
N VAL A 479 -10.22 16.63 -60.88
CA VAL A 479 -9.74 17.20 -59.61
C VAL A 479 -10.41 16.47 -58.45
N ARG A 480 -9.63 16.07 -57.45
CA ARG A 480 -10.10 15.50 -56.18
C ARG A 480 -9.62 16.37 -55.02
N ALA A 481 -10.54 16.84 -54.19
CA ALA A 481 -10.21 17.48 -52.92
C ALA A 481 -10.14 16.43 -51.80
N THR A 482 -9.29 16.64 -50.80
CA THR A 482 -9.20 15.80 -49.59
C THR A 482 -8.70 16.67 -48.45
N ASP A 483 -9.55 16.85 -47.43
CA ASP A 483 -9.17 17.59 -46.24
C ASP A 483 -8.20 16.76 -45.39
N GLN A 484 -7.21 17.45 -44.83
CA GLN A 484 -6.14 16.89 -44.04
C GLN A 484 -5.97 17.69 -42.76
N THR A 485 -5.74 16.99 -41.65
CA THR A 485 -5.39 17.59 -40.37
C THR A 485 -4.00 17.14 -39.94
N SER A 486 -3.37 17.92 -39.07
CA SER A 486 -2.08 17.60 -38.45
C SER A 486 -2.03 18.16 -37.05
N THR A 487 -1.65 17.33 -36.08
CA THR A 487 -1.46 17.74 -34.68
C THR A 487 0.00 18.14 -34.47
N ASP A 488 0.20 19.35 -33.96
CA ASP A 488 1.52 19.95 -33.67
C ASP A 488 2.50 19.88 -34.85
N ASN A 489 1.94 19.92 -36.07
CA ASN A 489 2.62 19.87 -37.37
C ASN A 489 3.54 18.65 -37.60
N SER A 490 3.31 17.55 -36.89
CA SER A 490 4.13 16.33 -36.99
C SER A 490 3.86 15.51 -38.25
N THR A 491 2.58 15.24 -38.54
CA THR A 491 2.15 14.36 -39.64
C THR A 491 0.77 14.77 -40.16
N TRP A 492 0.57 14.78 -41.47
CA TRP A 492 -0.70 15.17 -42.10
C TRP A 492 -1.54 13.93 -42.47
N THR A 493 -2.64 13.71 -41.76
CA THR A 493 -3.57 12.59 -41.99
C THR A 493 -4.80 13.04 -42.79
N PRO A 494 -5.30 12.24 -43.75
CA PRO A 494 -6.61 12.49 -44.35
C PRO A 494 -7.72 12.31 -43.32
N GLU A 495 -8.70 13.21 -43.30
CA GLU A 495 -9.83 13.10 -42.37
C GLU A 495 -10.75 11.93 -42.76
N ALA A 496 -11.02 11.03 -41.82
CA ALA A 496 -11.86 9.85 -42.07
C ALA A 496 -13.34 10.23 -42.01
N ALA A 497 -14.05 9.97 -43.11
CA ALA A 497 -15.51 10.10 -43.26
C ALA A 497 -16.10 11.53 -43.30
N ALA A 498 -15.65 12.35 -44.25
CA ALA A 498 -16.65 13.02 -45.10
C ALA A 498 -17.35 11.95 -45.99
N PRO A 499 -18.67 11.99 -46.20
CA PRO A 499 -19.33 11.09 -47.15
C PRO A 499 -18.70 11.30 -48.52
N SER A 500 -18.44 10.20 -49.24
CA SER A 500 -17.66 10.26 -50.46
C SER A 500 -18.33 11.10 -51.55
N SER A 501 -17.91 12.36 -51.66
CA SER A 501 -17.89 13.11 -52.92
C SER A 501 -16.83 12.52 -53.86
N ASN A 502 -16.96 11.21 -54.12
CA ASN A 502 -16.37 10.52 -55.27
C ASN A 502 -16.95 11.05 -56.60
N SER A 503 -17.83 12.05 -56.56
CA SER A 503 -18.07 13.04 -57.59
C SER A 503 -16.82 13.90 -57.87
N GLY A 504 -15.74 13.27 -58.33
CA GLY A 504 -14.66 13.98 -59.02
C GLY A 504 -15.25 14.68 -60.25
N THR A 505 -15.55 15.97 -60.13
CA THR A 505 -16.29 16.71 -61.15
C THR A 505 -15.43 16.88 -62.39
N CYS A 506 -15.85 16.34 -63.52
CA CYS A 506 -15.30 16.66 -64.83
C CYS A 506 -15.63 18.14 -65.12
N ARG A 507 -14.62 18.98 -65.39
CA ARG A 507 -14.85 20.37 -65.84
C ARG A 507 -13.91 20.73 -66.99
N ALA A 508 -14.43 21.55 -67.90
CA ALA A 508 -13.71 22.08 -69.04
C ALA A 508 -13.12 23.46 -68.71
N GLY A 509 -11.89 23.73 -69.19
CA GLY A 509 -11.26 25.05 -69.10
C GLY A 509 -10.12 25.16 -68.07
N THR A 510 -9.54 26.36 -68.01
CA THR A 510 -8.40 26.71 -67.15
C THR A 510 -8.84 26.75 -65.68
N TYR A 511 -8.19 25.97 -64.82
CA TYR A 511 -8.47 25.98 -63.39
C TYR A 511 -7.70 27.10 -62.68
N VAL A 512 -8.41 27.88 -61.88
CA VAL A 512 -7.84 28.76 -60.87
C VAL A 512 -8.02 28.07 -59.52
N LEU A 513 -6.93 27.76 -58.84
CA LEU A 513 -6.99 27.24 -57.47
C LEU A 513 -7.22 28.40 -56.49
N PRO A 514 -7.88 28.19 -55.34
CA PRO A 514 -8.09 29.24 -54.34
C PRO A 514 -6.78 29.68 -53.66
N GLY A 515 -6.04 30.58 -54.32
CA GLY A 515 -5.08 31.48 -53.69
C GLY A 515 -5.78 32.77 -53.26
N THR A 516 -5.26 33.41 -52.22
CA THR A 516 -5.80 34.62 -51.58
C THR A 516 -6.37 35.66 -52.56
N SER A 517 -7.59 36.13 -52.28
CA SER A 517 -8.26 37.20 -53.03
C SER A 517 -7.39 38.48 -53.14
N PRO A 518 -7.35 39.19 -54.30
CA PRO A 518 -7.69 38.75 -55.65
C PRO A 518 -6.59 39.14 -56.66
N GLN A 519 -5.61 38.25 -56.91
CA GLN A 519 -4.75 38.34 -58.11
C GLN A 519 -4.63 36.99 -58.81
N LEU A 520 -5.21 36.94 -60.01
CA LEU A 520 -5.16 35.80 -60.91
C LEU A 520 -3.76 35.71 -61.53
N THR A 521 -3.02 34.66 -61.21
CA THR A 521 -1.83 34.29 -62.01
C THR A 521 -2.13 32.98 -62.74
N ALA A 522 -2.10 33.00 -64.06
CA ALA A 522 -2.55 31.88 -64.88
C ALA A 522 -1.60 30.67 -64.78
N ALA A 523 -2.10 29.55 -64.23
CA ALA A 523 -1.38 28.28 -64.20
C ALA A 523 -1.44 27.58 -65.58
N SER A 524 -0.80 28.16 -66.59
CA SER A 524 -0.41 27.40 -67.78
C SER A 524 0.68 26.40 -67.39
N SER A 525 0.49 25.12 -67.72
CA SER A 525 1.41 23.99 -67.47
C SER A 525 1.61 23.52 -66.01
N ALA A 526 0.52 23.19 -65.32
CA ALA A 526 0.59 22.14 -64.29
C ALA A 526 0.36 20.77 -64.95
N GLY A 527 1.37 19.88 -64.88
CA GLY A 527 1.19 18.46 -65.16
C GLY A 527 0.35 17.77 -64.06
N PRO A 528 0.13 16.44 -64.13
CA PRO A 528 -0.51 15.71 -63.03
C PRO A 528 0.27 15.93 -61.72
N GLY A 529 -0.43 16.37 -60.67
CA GLY A 529 0.20 16.87 -59.44
C GLY A 529 -0.80 17.18 -58.33
N THR A 530 -0.28 17.50 -57.13
CA THR A 530 -1.08 17.85 -55.94
C THR A 530 -0.75 19.27 -55.49
N VAL A 531 -1.77 20.05 -55.13
CA VAL A 531 -1.62 21.41 -54.57
C VAL A 531 -2.42 21.52 -53.29
N TYR A 532 -1.96 22.31 -52.32
CA TYR A 532 -2.58 22.45 -51.00
C TYR A 532 -3.17 23.85 -50.79
N SER A 533 -4.25 23.97 -50.01
CA SER A 533 -4.75 25.27 -49.53
C SER A 533 -3.88 25.83 -48.40
N THR A 534 -4.12 27.10 -48.04
CA THR A 534 -3.51 27.74 -46.88
C THR A 534 -3.82 26.96 -45.61
N VAL A 535 -2.78 26.70 -44.80
CA VAL A 535 -2.94 26.05 -43.50
C VAL A 535 -3.65 27.00 -42.54
N THR A 536 -4.75 26.54 -41.94
CA THR A 536 -5.38 27.17 -40.77
C THR A 536 -4.96 26.42 -39.50
N SER A 537 -5.02 27.07 -38.34
CA SER A 537 -4.66 26.47 -37.06
C SER A 537 -5.67 26.81 -35.97
N THR A 538 -6.10 25.81 -35.21
CA THR A 538 -6.95 25.95 -34.03
C THR A 538 -6.18 25.42 -32.82
N THR A 539 -5.99 26.24 -31.80
CA THR A 539 -5.29 25.85 -30.57
C THR A 539 -6.30 25.59 -29.46
N ASN A 540 -6.31 24.36 -28.93
CA ASN A 540 -7.15 23.97 -27.80
C ASN A 540 -6.25 23.67 -26.60
N SER A 541 -6.51 24.34 -25.48
CA SER A 541 -5.88 24.05 -24.19
C SER A 541 -6.81 23.16 -23.37
N THR A 542 -6.50 21.87 -23.28
CA THR A 542 -7.12 20.96 -22.31
C THR A 542 -6.22 20.84 -21.09
N GLY A 543 -6.78 20.75 -19.90
CA GLY A 543 -5.98 20.33 -18.75
C GLY A 543 -5.46 18.91 -18.99
N GLY A 544 -4.17 18.72 -18.76
CA GLY A 544 -3.53 17.43 -18.64
C GLY A 544 -3.39 16.53 -19.86
N SER A 545 -2.86 15.36 -19.55
CA SER A 545 -3.01 14.10 -20.28
C SER A 545 -4.47 13.62 -20.18
N SER A 546 -4.87 12.63 -20.98
CA SER A 546 -6.24 12.12 -20.94
C SER A 546 -6.32 10.63 -21.20
N ASN A 547 -7.05 9.93 -20.34
CA ASN A 547 -7.05 8.48 -20.21
C ASN A 547 -5.64 7.94 -19.85
N SER A 548 -4.87 8.65 -19.03
CA SER A 548 -3.64 8.15 -18.42
C SER A 548 -3.93 7.06 -17.38
N LEU A 549 -2.92 6.40 -16.82
CA LEU A 549 -3.13 5.51 -15.68
C LEU A 549 -3.57 6.31 -14.44
N ALA A 550 -3.08 7.55 -14.32
CA ALA A 550 -3.49 8.48 -13.29
C ALA A 550 -4.95 8.95 -13.40
N ASP A 551 -5.49 9.10 -14.62
CA ASP A 551 -6.91 9.36 -14.84
C ASP A 551 -7.79 8.21 -14.36
N VAL A 552 -7.42 6.96 -14.71
CA VAL A 552 -8.16 5.77 -14.27
C VAL A 552 -8.18 5.68 -12.74
N ALA A 553 -7.03 5.89 -12.09
CA ALA A 553 -6.95 5.91 -10.63
C ALA A 553 -7.77 7.06 -10.00
N ALA A 554 -7.75 8.25 -10.58
CA ALA A 554 -8.55 9.39 -10.13
C ALA A 554 -10.06 9.12 -10.24
N TYR A 555 -10.53 8.60 -11.37
CA TYR A 555 -11.95 8.30 -11.60
C TYR A 555 -12.48 7.33 -10.54
N TYR A 556 -11.83 6.19 -10.34
CA TYR A 556 -12.29 5.16 -9.40
C TYR A 556 -12.12 5.55 -7.92
N TYR A 557 -11.37 6.62 -7.61
CA TYR A 557 -11.36 7.25 -6.29
C TYR A 557 -12.50 8.27 -6.11
N LYS A 558 -12.75 9.12 -7.12
CA LYS A 558 -13.75 10.20 -7.04
C LYS A 558 -15.19 9.74 -7.21
N THR A 559 -15.41 8.71 -8.02
CA THR A 559 -16.75 8.20 -8.33
C THR A 559 -17.25 7.28 -7.23
N ASP A 560 -18.51 7.47 -6.81
CA ASP A 560 -19.23 6.47 -6.02
C ASP A 560 -19.53 5.22 -6.85
N LEU A 561 -18.79 4.17 -6.55
CA LEU A 561 -18.85 2.87 -7.21
C LEU A 561 -20.16 2.11 -6.93
N ARG A 562 -20.89 2.44 -5.86
CA ARG A 562 -22.10 1.72 -5.46
C ARG A 562 -23.40 2.52 -5.55
N SER A 563 -23.36 3.80 -5.94
CA SER A 563 -24.50 4.69 -6.27
C SER A 563 -25.74 4.01 -6.89
N THR A 564 -25.55 2.96 -7.71
CA THR A 564 -26.60 2.01 -8.05
C THR A 564 -26.12 0.55 -7.91
N ASN A 565 -27.05 -0.35 -7.55
CA ASN A 565 -26.85 -1.71 -6.99
C ASN A 565 -26.52 -1.74 -5.48
N CYS A 566 -27.44 -1.15 -4.70
CA CYS A 566 -27.33 -0.97 -3.24
C CYS A 566 -27.44 -2.23 -2.38
N THR A 567 -27.88 -3.36 -2.93
CA THR A 567 -28.04 -4.59 -2.14
C THR A 567 -26.85 -5.52 -2.38
N SER A 568 -26.26 -6.02 -1.30
CA SER A 568 -25.28 -7.10 -1.33
C SER A 568 -25.67 -8.18 -0.34
N THR A 569 -25.60 -9.44 -0.75
CA THR A 569 -25.81 -10.61 0.12
C THR A 569 -24.54 -11.41 0.39
N SER A 570 -23.37 -10.94 -0.08
CA SER A 570 -22.08 -11.65 0.07
C SER A 570 -21.54 -11.72 1.51
N SER A 571 -22.21 -11.08 2.48
CA SER A 571 -21.96 -11.24 3.92
C SER A 571 -22.76 -12.40 4.55
N GLY A 572 -23.57 -13.11 3.77
CA GLY A 572 -24.53 -14.12 4.27
C GLY A 572 -25.86 -13.53 4.73
N ILE A 573 -25.99 -12.20 4.79
CA ILE A 573 -27.22 -11.44 5.05
C ILE A 573 -27.33 -10.27 4.06
N SER A 574 -28.55 -9.79 3.82
CA SER A 574 -28.80 -8.65 2.94
C SER A 574 -28.36 -7.35 3.58
N GLN A 575 -27.38 -6.68 2.97
CA GLN A 575 -26.82 -5.40 3.41
C GLN A 575 -27.13 -4.29 2.41
N ASN A 576 -27.35 -3.08 2.91
CA ASN A 576 -27.31 -1.86 2.10
C ASN A 576 -25.86 -1.37 2.01
N VAL A 577 -25.32 -1.26 0.80
CA VAL A 577 -23.94 -0.85 0.53
C VAL A 577 -23.80 0.53 -0.12
N CYS A 578 -24.89 1.30 -0.25
CA CYS A 578 -24.94 2.65 -0.86
C CYS A 578 -24.77 3.82 0.13
N SER A 579 -24.46 3.57 1.40
CA SER A 579 -24.36 4.65 2.39
C SER A 579 -22.96 5.25 2.43
N ASP A 580 -22.82 6.58 2.38
CA ASP A 580 -21.53 7.29 2.42
C ASP A 580 -20.90 7.32 3.83
N ILE A 581 -20.52 6.13 4.29
CA ILE A 581 -19.96 5.84 5.61
C ILE A 581 -18.63 5.09 5.55
N VAL A 582 -17.93 5.12 4.41
CA VAL A 582 -16.54 4.63 4.32
C VAL A 582 -15.67 5.49 5.26
N PRO A 583 -14.91 4.88 6.20
CA PRO A 583 -14.03 5.62 7.10
C PRO A 583 -12.85 6.26 6.36
N THR A 584 -12.58 7.53 6.69
CA THR A 584 -11.46 8.30 6.15
C THR A 584 -10.16 8.07 6.94
N SER A 585 -9.01 8.15 6.25
CA SER A 585 -7.67 8.00 6.85
C SER A 585 -6.60 8.73 6.03
N GLY A 586 -5.69 9.47 6.68
CA GLY A 586 -4.59 10.14 5.98
C GLY A 586 -5.02 10.97 4.77
N ARG A 587 -4.64 10.53 3.56
CA ARG A 587 -4.96 11.17 2.27
C ARG A 587 -6.27 10.68 1.63
N ASP A 588 -6.83 9.60 2.13
CA ASP A 588 -8.15 9.10 1.76
C ASP A 588 -9.21 9.82 2.60
N THR A 589 -9.96 10.71 1.96
CA THR A 589 -11.01 11.54 2.55
C THR A 589 -12.39 11.27 1.96
N ALA A 590 -12.51 10.24 1.11
CA ALA A 590 -13.75 9.89 0.45
C ALA A 590 -14.64 9.05 1.38
N ARG A 591 -15.94 9.38 1.41
CA ARG A 591 -16.93 8.69 2.25
C ARG A 591 -17.83 7.74 1.48
N HIS A 592 -17.96 7.94 0.17
CA HIS A 592 -18.60 7.04 -0.77
C HIS A 592 -17.75 5.78 -1.02
N GLN A 593 -18.37 4.75 -1.58
CA GLN A 593 -17.65 3.53 -1.95
C GLN A 593 -16.71 3.85 -3.12
N HIS A 594 -15.41 3.73 -2.90
CA HIS A 594 -14.36 4.10 -3.85
C HIS A 594 -13.22 3.06 -3.85
N MET A 595 -12.27 3.21 -4.77
CA MET A 595 -11.05 2.40 -4.86
C MET A 595 -9.80 3.26 -4.62
N THR A 596 -9.08 2.99 -3.53
CA THR A 596 -7.76 3.59 -3.27
C THR A 596 -6.67 2.77 -3.99
N THR A 597 -5.83 3.45 -4.78
CA THR A 597 -4.85 2.81 -5.69
C THR A 597 -3.42 2.96 -5.18
N PHE A 598 -2.74 1.84 -4.97
CA PHE A 598 -1.30 1.75 -4.71
C PHE A 598 -0.60 1.14 -5.93
N THR A 599 0.62 1.59 -6.20
CA THR A 599 1.40 1.11 -7.35
C THR A 599 2.81 0.67 -6.94
N ILE A 600 3.32 -0.36 -7.60
CA ILE A 600 4.67 -0.89 -7.42
C ILE A 600 5.39 -0.96 -8.77
N GLY A 601 6.52 -0.28 -8.89
CA GLY A 601 7.46 -0.41 -9.99
C GLY A 601 8.71 -1.18 -9.57
N LEU A 602 9.35 -1.91 -10.48
CA LEU A 602 10.57 -2.66 -10.19
C LEU A 602 11.85 -1.82 -10.31
N GLY A 603 12.00 -0.81 -9.45
CA GLY A 603 13.32 -0.21 -9.19
C GLY A 603 13.90 0.70 -10.27
N VAL A 604 13.18 0.89 -11.38
CA VAL A 604 13.49 1.89 -12.41
C VAL A 604 12.83 3.21 -12.02
N SER A 605 13.50 4.34 -12.25
CA SER A 605 12.88 5.68 -12.12
C SER A 605 12.43 6.16 -13.50
N GLY A 606 11.43 7.04 -13.55
CA GLY A 606 11.03 7.70 -14.78
C GLY A 606 11.95 8.86 -15.14
N THR A 607 11.37 9.91 -15.72
CA THR A 607 12.06 11.20 -15.93
C THR A 607 12.14 12.02 -14.64
N LEU A 608 11.23 11.78 -13.67
CA LEU A 608 11.33 12.33 -12.32
C LEU A 608 12.24 11.47 -11.42
N THR A 609 12.90 12.11 -10.46
CA THR A 609 13.71 11.39 -9.47
C THR A 609 12.82 10.95 -8.31
N TYR A 610 12.58 9.65 -8.20
CA TYR A 610 11.81 9.07 -7.10
C TYR A 610 12.66 8.95 -5.83
N ASP A 611 12.05 9.26 -4.67
CA ASP A 611 12.55 8.92 -3.35
C ASP A 611 11.47 8.14 -2.57
N ARG A 612 11.87 7.07 -1.87
CA ARG A 612 10.97 6.25 -1.06
C ARG A 612 10.19 7.01 0.02
N ASN A 613 10.69 8.17 0.46
CA ASN A 613 10.10 9.00 1.50
C ASN A 613 9.36 10.23 0.96
N TYR A 614 9.09 10.32 -0.35
CA TYR A 614 8.62 11.53 -1.05
C TYR A 614 7.48 12.29 -0.36
N LEU A 615 6.54 11.58 0.27
CA LEU A 615 5.40 12.15 1.02
C LEU A 615 5.80 12.99 2.26
N THR A 616 7.05 12.87 2.72
CA THR A 616 7.57 13.52 3.93
C THR A 616 8.79 14.41 3.67
N GLN A 617 9.19 14.55 2.40
CA GLN A 617 10.34 15.36 2.00
C GLN A 617 10.01 16.86 2.02
N THR A 618 11.04 17.67 2.26
CA THR A 618 11.00 19.15 2.14
C THR A 618 11.64 19.67 0.85
N SER A 619 12.16 18.78 -0.01
CA SER A 619 12.80 19.10 -1.28
C SER A 619 12.83 17.85 -2.19
N GLY A 620 12.78 18.04 -3.52
CA GLY A 620 12.82 16.96 -4.51
C GLY A 620 11.58 16.97 -5.40
N SER A 621 11.56 16.11 -6.44
CA SER A 621 10.57 16.18 -7.53
C SER A 621 9.10 16.20 -7.07
N TYR A 622 8.74 15.50 -5.99
CA TYR A 622 7.37 15.55 -5.46
C TYR A 622 7.01 16.88 -4.79
N VAL A 623 7.98 17.52 -4.13
CA VAL A 623 7.80 18.86 -3.55
C VAL A 623 7.71 19.90 -4.66
N ASP A 624 8.46 19.72 -5.75
CA ASP A 624 8.37 20.56 -6.95
C ASP A 624 7.00 20.43 -7.65
N LEU A 625 6.47 19.21 -7.78
CA LEU A 625 5.10 18.95 -8.26
C LEU A 625 4.04 19.60 -7.36
N THR A 626 4.20 19.50 -6.04
CA THR A 626 3.28 20.07 -5.04
C THR A 626 3.28 21.59 -5.08
N ASN A 627 4.46 22.21 -5.15
CA ASN A 627 4.62 23.66 -5.24
C ASN A 627 4.30 24.22 -6.64
N GLY A 628 4.23 23.37 -7.66
CA GLY A 628 3.96 23.75 -9.04
C GLY A 628 5.17 24.35 -9.77
N THR A 629 6.39 24.12 -9.29
CA THR A 629 7.64 24.43 -10.01
C THR A 629 7.90 23.42 -11.14
N THR A 630 7.19 22.29 -11.15
CA THR A 630 7.22 21.27 -12.20
C THR A 630 5.82 20.65 -12.36
N ASN A 631 5.52 20.09 -13.53
CA ASN A 631 4.29 19.35 -13.84
C ASN A 631 4.60 17.86 -13.96
N TRP A 632 3.59 16.99 -13.81
CA TRP A 632 3.77 15.58 -14.13
C TRP A 632 4.14 15.43 -15.62
N PRO A 633 5.14 14.60 -15.95
CA PRO A 633 5.46 14.30 -17.33
C PRO A 633 4.27 13.63 -18.03
N VAL A 634 3.79 14.23 -19.12
CA VAL A 634 2.71 13.65 -19.93
C VAL A 634 3.19 12.34 -20.55
N PRO A 635 2.58 11.17 -20.25
CA PRO A 635 2.93 9.90 -20.89
C PRO A 635 2.65 9.98 -22.40
N GLU A 636 3.63 9.61 -23.24
CA GLU A 636 3.62 10.06 -24.63
C GLU A 636 2.65 9.29 -25.55
N THR A 637 2.29 9.96 -26.63
CA THR A 637 1.34 9.45 -27.61
C THR A 637 1.98 8.62 -28.74
N VAL A 638 3.32 8.58 -28.84
CA VAL A 638 4.12 7.98 -29.93
C VAL A 638 5.40 7.35 -29.37
N ASN A 639 5.81 6.16 -29.85
CA ASN A 639 7.13 5.58 -29.52
C ASN A 639 8.27 6.40 -30.15
N ILE A 640 9.02 7.18 -29.36
CA ILE A 640 10.20 7.93 -29.85
C ILE A 640 11.43 7.04 -30.09
N SER A 641 11.58 5.94 -29.37
CA SER A 641 12.65 4.94 -29.62
C SER A 641 12.05 3.53 -29.76
N GLY A 642 12.29 2.90 -30.91
CA GLY A 642 11.67 1.62 -31.28
C GLY A 642 12.20 0.38 -30.56
N ASN A 643 12.67 0.49 -29.31
CA ASN A 643 13.22 -0.63 -28.54
C ASN A 643 13.26 -0.47 -27.00
N SER A 644 12.83 0.66 -26.43
CA SER A 644 12.78 0.90 -24.97
C SER A 644 11.44 1.53 -24.61
N GLY A 645 10.84 1.13 -23.49
CA GLY A 645 9.58 1.73 -23.03
C GLY A 645 9.75 3.21 -22.65
N ASP A 646 8.67 3.99 -22.72
CA ASP A 646 8.70 5.41 -22.33
C ASP A 646 8.84 5.55 -20.81
N ALA A 647 9.91 6.18 -20.36
CA ALA A 647 10.17 6.43 -18.94
C ALA A 647 9.08 7.30 -18.28
N ARG A 648 8.34 8.12 -19.05
CA ARG A 648 7.20 8.89 -18.53
C ARG A 648 6.02 8.00 -18.11
N ASN A 649 5.95 6.76 -18.59
CA ASN A 649 4.94 5.79 -18.15
C ASN A 649 5.24 5.27 -16.72
N ILE A 650 6.50 5.36 -16.27
CA ILE A 650 6.89 5.13 -14.87
C ILE A 650 6.46 6.33 -14.01
N ASP A 651 6.56 7.55 -14.52
CA ASP A 651 6.07 8.76 -13.84
C ASP A 651 4.54 8.74 -13.70
N ASP A 652 3.80 8.32 -14.74
CA ASP A 652 2.33 8.10 -14.70
C ASP A 652 1.93 6.97 -13.72
N LEU A 653 2.75 5.92 -13.58
CA LEU A 653 2.55 4.89 -12.55
C LEU A 653 2.68 5.46 -11.12
N TRP A 654 3.58 6.43 -10.91
CA TRP A 654 3.68 7.16 -9.65
C TRP A 654 2.49 8.11 -9.45
N HIS A 655 2.16 8.89 -10.48
CA HIS A 655 1.03 9.81 -10.50
C HIS A 655 -0.30 9.09 -10.20
N ALA A 656 -0.49 7.88 -10.72
CA ALA A 656 -1.67 7.06 -10.45
C ALA A 656 -1.87 6.70 -8.98
N ALA A 657 -0.80 6.41 -8.23
CA ALA A 657 -0.93 6.23 -6.79
C ALA A 657 -1.29 7.53 -6.06
N VAL A 658 -0.79 8.68 -6.52
CA VAL A 658 -1.12 10.00 -5.93
C VAL A 658 -2.58 10.36 -6.22
N ASN A 659 -3.02 10.20 -7.47
CA ASN A 659 -4.39 10.46 -7.91
C ASN A 659 -5.40 9.54 -7.21
N GLY A 660 -5.09 8.24 -7.11
CA GLY A 660 -5.90 7.27 -6.35
C GLY A 660 -5.61 7.23 -4.84
N ARG A 661 -4.99 8.27 -4.26
CA ARG A 661 -4.68 8.47 -2.82
C ARG A 661 -3.80 7.44 -2.10
N GLY A 662 -3.37 6.36 -2.76
CA GLY A 662 -2.36 5.46 -2.23
C GLY A 662 -0.93 6.01 -2.38
N GLN A 663 0.04 5.11 -2.40
CA GLN A 663 1.47 5.41 -2.46
C GLN A 663 2.14 4.55 -3.53
N TYR A 664 3.10 5.16 -4.23
CA TYR A 664 3.99 4.47 -5.16
C TYR A 664 5.23 3.94 -4.43
N TYR A 665 5.60 2.71 -4.74
CA TYR A 665 6.80 2.06 -4.25
C TYR A 665 7.68 1.60 -5.41
N SER A 666 8.96 1.97 -5.39
CA SER A 666 9.97 1.39 -6.28
C SER A 666 10.78 0.35 -5.54
N ALA A 667 10.71 -0.92 -5.97
CA ALA A 667 11.29 -2.07 -5.27
C ALA A 667 12.24 -2.89 -6.16
N LEU A 668 13.51 -3.00 -5.75
CA LEU A 668 14.56 -3.77 -6.45
C LEU A 668 14.73 -5.20 -5.91
N ASN A 669 14.13 -5.53 -4.76
CA ASN A 669 14.33 -6.81 -4.08
C ASN A 669 13.17 -7.17 -3.14
N ALA A 670 13.17 -8.40 -2.62
CA ALA A 670 12.11 -8.91 -1.75
C ALA A 670 11.96 -8.14 -0.42
N THR A 671 13.02 -7.54 0.12
CA THR A 671 12.91 -6.71 1.33
C THR A 671 12.17 -5.41 1.01
N GLN A 672 12.50 -4.73 -0.08
CA GLN A 672 11.83 -3.50 -0.50
C GLN A 672 10.38 -3.74 -0.94
N LEU A 673 10.06 -4.92 -1.47
CA LEU A 673 8.67 -5.29 -1.75
C LEU A 673 7.88 -5.60 -0.46
N ALA A 674 8.52 -6.23 0.53
CA ALA A 674 7.92 -6.41 1.84
C ALA A 674 7.72 -5.07 2.57
N GLU A 675 8.64 -4.10 2.43
CA GLU A 675 8.43 -2.71 2.88
C GLU A 675 7.23 -2.07 2.17
N ALA A 676 7.10 -2.22 0.84
CA ALA A 676 5.97 -1.71 0.07
C ALA A 676 4.63 -2.30 0.54
N ILE A 677 4.55 -3.63 0.68
CA ILE A 677 3.35 -4.32 1.15
C ILE A 677 3.07 -3.98 2.62
N SER A 678 4.09 -3.82 3.48
CA SER A 678 3.92 -3.34 4.85
C SER A 678 3.40 -1.90 4.93
N GLY A 679 3.81 -1.02 4.00
CA GLY A 679 3.30 0.34 3.89
C GLY A 679 1.85 0.39 3.42
N VAL A 680 1.50 -0.44 2.42
CA VAL A 680 0.10 -0.66 1.98
C VAL A 680 -0.74 -1.16 3.16
N VAL A 681 -0.29 -2.20 3.86
CA VAL A 681 -0.97 -2.75 5.05
C VAL A 681 -1.15 -1.67 6.13
N SER A 682 -0.13 -0.86 6.40
CA SER A 682 -0.22 0.23 7.38
C SER A 682 -1.29 1.26 7.01
N ALA A 683 -1.38 1.64 5.73
CA ALA A 683 -2.40 2.56 5.22
C ALA A 683 -3.81 1.94 5.19
N ILE A 684 -3.92 0.62 5.01
CA ILE A 684 -5.18 -0.14 5.11
C ILE A 684 -5.63 -0.23 6.59
N GLN A 685 -4.70 -0.47 7.51
CA GLN A 685 -4.93 -0.58 8.95
C GLN A 685 -5.22 0.78 9.62
N GLU A 686 -4.85 1.90 9.01
CA GLU A 686 -5.18 3.24 9.50
C GLU A 686 -6.69 3.48 9.36
N VAL A 687 -7.45 3.31 10.44
CA VAL A 687 -8.89 3.59 10.51
C VAL A 687 -9.15 4.48 11.71
N THR A 688 -9.70 5.66 11.47
CA THR A 688 -10.14 6.54 12.56
C THR A 688 -11.52 6.10 13.04
N GLY A 689 -11.58 5.63 14.29
CA GLY A 689 -12.80 5.23 14.98
C GLY A 689 -13.11 6.12 16.19
N SER A 690 -14.33 5.98 16.71
CA SER A 690 -14.75 6.55 17.99
C SER A 690 -15.68 5.53 18.65
N SER A 691 -15.30 5.06 19.84
CA SER A 691 -16.04 4.07 20.64
C SER A 691 -16.34 4.54 22.06
N ALA A 692 -15.75 5.67 22.46
CA ALA A 692 -15.95 6.30 23.75
C ALA A 692 -17.14 7.27 23.68
N ALA A 693 -18.04 7.22 24.68
CA ALA A 693 -19.19 8.12 24.73
C ALA A 693 -18.76 9.59 24.84
N ALA A 694 -19.33 10.45 23.99
CA ALA A 694 -19.10 11.90 24.04
C ALA A 694 -19.65 12.53 25.34
N THR A 695 -19.09 13.67 25.75
CA THR A 695 -19.57 14.43 26.92
C THR A 695 -19.81 15.90 26.56
N THR A 696 -20.67 16.60 27.29
CA THR A 696 -21.10 17.98 27.00
C THR A 696 -20.60 18.96 28.07
N SER A 697 -20.45 20.23 27.71
CA SER A 697 -20.06 21.30 28.66
C SER A 697 -21.21 21.79 29.56
N THR A 698 -22.44 21.33 29.33
CA THR A 698 -23.64 21.71 30.07
C THR A 698 -24.65 20.55 30.17
N LEU A 699 -25.51 20.61 31.19
CA LEU A 699 -26.70 19.77 31.37
C LEU A 699 -27.98 20.42 30.80
N GLU A 700 -27.95 21.73 30.54
CA GLU A 700 -29.07 22.51 29.98
C GLU A 700 -28.55 23.39 28.83
N LEU A 701 -29.20 23.31 27.67
CA LEU A 701 -28.79 24.07 26.48
C LEU A 701 -29.30 25.51 26.56
N VAL A 702 -28.40 26.44 26.85
CA VAL A 702 -28.69 27.88 26.90
C VAL A 702 -28.24 28.54 25.61
N ALA A 703 -29.15 29.22 24.92
CA ALA A 703 -28.85 29.94 23.69
C ALA A 703 -27.97 31.18 23.98
N GLY A 704 -26.80 31.25 23.33
CA GLY A 704 -25.81 32.31 23.52
C GLY A 704 -24.60 31.92 24.37
N ASP A 705 -24.67 30.82 25.11
CA ASP A 705 -23.55 30.28 25.88
C ASP A 705 -22.61 29.41 25.01
N ASN A 706 -21.35 29.24 25.45
CA ASN A 706 -20.35 28.40 24.79
C ASN A 706 -20.60 26.89 25.06
N ASN A 707 -21.70 26.38 24.51
CA ASN A 707 -22.04 24.96 24.58
C ASN A 707 -21.10 24.16 23.65
N GLN A 708 -20.51 23.08 24.18
CA GLN A 708 -19.57 22.24 23.44
C GLN A 708 -19.85 20.76 23.66
N VAL A 709 -19.62 19.96 22.61
CA VAL A 709 -19.55 18.49 22.65
C VAL A 709 -18.09 18.08 22.53
N TYR A 710 -17.62 17.25 23.46
CA TYR A 710 -16.29 16.68 23.47
C TYR A 710 -16.35 15.23 23.03
N SER A 711 -15.72 14.95 21.88
CA SER A 711 -15.65 13.61 21.29
C SER A 711 -14.23 13.08 21.36
N ALA A 712 -14.10 11.85 21.85
CA ALA A 712 -12.83 11.12 21.87
C ALA A 712 -12.77 10.12 20.71
N SER A 713 -11.58 9.95 20.14
CA SER A 713 -11.33 9.10 18.97
C SER A 713 -10.01 8.35 19.09
N TYR A 714 -9.90 7.27 18.31
CA TYR A 714 -8.69 6.48 18.14
C TYR A 714 -8.43 6.24 16.65
N THR A 715 -7.17 6.01 16.29
CA THR A 715 -6.78 5.55 14.96
C THR A 715 -6.06 4.22 15.08
N THR A 716 -6.60 3.16 14.49
CA THR A 716 -5.96 1.83 14.48
C THR A 716 -4.68 1.84 13.65
N GLY A 717 -3.80 0.85 13.86
CA GLY A 717 -2.49 0.78 13.20
C GLY A 717 -1.47 1.76 13.80
N THR A 718 -1.76 3.06 13.83
CA THR A 718 -0.91 4.06 14.50
C THR A 718 -1.07 4.03 16.03
N TRP A 719 -2.26 3.64 16.51
CA TRP A 719 -2.69 3.66 17.91
C TRP A 719 -2.40 5.00 18.56
N THR A 720 -3.04 6.01 17.98
CA THR A 720 -3.07 7.40 18.44
C THR A 720 -4.50 7.81 18.70
N GLY A 721 -4.72 8.72 19.65
CA GLY A 721 -6.04 9.26 19.94
C GLY A 721 -6.15 10.75 19.69
N ASP A 722 -7.36 11.26 19.77
CA ASP A 722 -7.63 12.69 19.87
C ASP A 722 -8.88 12.95 20.69
N LEU A 723 -8.87 14.06 21.42
CA LEU A 723 -10.04 14.66 22.05
C LEU A 723 -10.33 15.97 21.32
N LYS A 724 -11.50 16.07 20.69
CA LYS A 724 -11.94 17.23 19.91
C LYS A 724 -13.17 17.87 20.53
N ALA A 725 -13.19 19.19 20.57
CA ALA A 725 -14.36 19.96 20.97
C ALA A 725 -15.09 20.53 19.77
N TYR A 726 -16.39 20.31 19.67
CA TYR A 726 -17.27 20.85 18.64
C TYR A 726 -18.25 21.82 19.29
N SER A 727 -18.52 22.97 18.66
CA SER A 727 -19.57 23.86 19.13
C SER A 727 -20.94 23.23 18.93
N LEU A 728 -21.83 23.49 19.90
CA LEU A 728 -23.21 23.01 19.94
C LEU A 728 -24.14 24.23 19.93
N ASP A 729 -25.04 24.31 18.95
CA ASP A 729 -26.02 25.40 18.90
C ASP A 729 -27.11 25.17 19.97
N GLY A 730 -27.19 26.07 20.94
CA GLY A 730 -28.15 26.02 22.04
C GLY A 730 -29.62 26.20 21.63
N THR A 731 -29.90 26.52 20.36
CA THR A 731 -31.26 26.75 19.83
C THR A 731 -31.87 25.51 19.18
N ASN A 732 -31.04 24.64 18.60
CA ASN A 732 -31.47 23.51 17.76
C ASN A 732 -30.68 22.21 17.99
N ALA A 733 -29.72 22.21 18.94
CA ALA A 733 -28.84 21.10 19.28
C ALA A 733 -27.98 20.56 18.10
N THR A 734 -27.75 21.36 17.06
CA THR A 734 -26.84 20.98 15.97
C THR A 734 -25.38 21.10 16.38
N VAL A 735 -24.57 20.11 15.99
CA VAL A 735 -23.12 20.06 16.24
C VAL A 735 -22.39 20.57 15.01
N SER A 736 -21.41 21.46 15.19
CA SER A 736 -20.53 21.92 14.12
C SER A 736 -19.81 20.75 13.42
N ALA A 737 -19.69 20.80 12.09
CA ALA A 737 -18.89 19.84 11.34
C ALA A 737 -17.38 19.96 11.63
N ASN A 738 -16.91 21.15 12.03
CA ASN A 738 -15.51 21.43 12.31
C ASN A 738 -15.24 21.52 13.82
N PRO A 739 -14.15 20.92 14.34
CA PRO A 739 -13.76 21.07 15.73
C PRO A 739 -13.19 22.47 15.98
N THR A 740 -13.52 23.03 17.15
CA THR A 740 -12.96 24.28 17.68
C THR A 740 -11.51 24.12 18.15
N TRP A 741 -11.16 22.93 18.66
CA TRP A 741 -9.79 22.54 19.00
C TRP A 741 -9.60 21.02 18.98
N SER A 742 -8.32 20.60 18.87
CA SER A 742 -7.84 19.21 18.99
C SER A 742 -6.76 19.16 20.07
N ALA A 743 -6.94 18.26 21.04
CA ALA A 743 -5.95 18.04 22.10
C ALA A 743 -4.68 17.38 21.55
N GLN A 744 -4.80 16.43 20.64
CA GLN A 744 -3.66 15.76 20.00
C GLN A 744 -2.76 16.76 19.25
N THR A 745 -3.36 17.70 18.52
CA THR A 745 -2.61 18.75 17.80
C THR A 745 -1.84 19.64 18.78
N LYS A 746 -2.49 20.13 19.84
CA LYS A 746 -1.84 20.96 20.88
C LYS A 746 -0.75 20.22 21.63
N LEU A 747 -1.01 18.96 22.00
CA LEU A 747 -0.07 18.12 22.74
C LEU A 747 1.17 17.77 21.90
N THR A 748 0.97 17.40 20.63
CA THR A 748 2.08 17.08 19.71
C THR A 748 2.93 18.31 19.38
N GLY A 749 2.36 19.51 19.44
CA GLY A 749 3.09 20.79 19.35
C GLY A 749 3.81 21.21 20.64
N THR A 750 3.59 20.52 21.77
CA THR A 750 4.15 20.89 23.08
C THR A 750 5.45 20.14 23.36
N THR A 751 6.52 20.86 23.75
CA THR A 751 7.81 20.23 24.08
C THR A 751 7.70 19.33 25.32
N TYR A 752 8.24 18.11 25.26
CA TYR A 752 8.14 17.10 26.34
C TYR A 752 8.71 17.54 27.71
N THR A 753 9.58 18.55 27.72
CA THR A 753 10.13 19.19 28.93
C THR A 753 9.13 20.14 29.60
N ALA A 754 8.22 20.74 28.85
CA ALA A 754 7.15 21.60 29.35
C ALA A 754 5.92 20.81 29.86
N ARG A 755 5.80 19.51 29.49
CA ARG A 755 4.71 18.65 29.97
C ARG A 755 4.87 18.31 31.44
N THR A 756 3.79 18.53 32.20
CA THR A 756 3.66 18.17 33.61
C THR A 756 2.99 16.79 33.71
N ILE A 757 3.77 15.75 33.98
CA ILE A 757 3.25 14.38 34.11
C ILE A 757 3.56 13.91 35.52
N TYR A 758 2.54 13.43 36.21
CA TYR A 758 2.58 12.98 37.60
C TYR A 758 2.48 11.46 37.70
N TYR A 759 3.00 10.90 38.79
CA TYR A 759 2.69 9.56 39.27
C TYR A 759 2.68 9.55 40.80
N ARG A 760 2.17 8.48 41.41
CA ARG A 760 2.17 8.33 42.88
C ARG A 760 3.55 7.88 43.38
N ARG A 761 4.19 8.72 44.21
CA ARG A 761 5.45 8.38 44.90
C ARG A 761 5.21 7.23 45.88
N SER A 762 6.16 6.29 45.99
CA SER A 762 6.10 5.26 47.05
C SER A 762 6.45 5.81 48.44
N SER A 763 7.21 6.91 48.45
CA SER A 763 7.81 7.53 49.64
C SER A 763 6.95 8.64 50.29
N THR A 764 5.91 9.15 49.63
CA THR A 764 5.06 10.24 50.13
C THR A 764 3.62 10.12 49.62
N SER A 765 2.66 10.76 50.29
CA SER A 765 1.29 10.95 49.78
C SER A 765 1.17 12.05 48.72
N ALA A 766 2.30 12.63 48.27
CA ALA A 766 2.32 13.67 47.24
C ALA A 766 2.55 13.05 45.86
N LEU A 767 2.04 13.73 44.81
CA LEU A 767 2.38 13.37 43.44
C LEU A 767 3.84 13.74 43.14
N GLY A 768 4.53 12.84 42.42
CA GLY A 768 5.89 13.05 41.94
C GLY A 768 5.89 13.30 40.44
N ALA A 769 6.82 14.14 39.96
CA ALA A 769 7.02 14.30 38.52
C ALA A 769 7.54 12.99 37.91
N PHE A 770 6.93 12.54 36.81
CA PHE A 770 7.32 11.34 36.07
C PHE A 770 8.65 11.60 35.34
N THR A 771 9.75 11.29 36.00
CA THR A 771 11.13 11.45 35.54
C THR A 771 11.92 10.19 35.88
N SER A 772 12.94 9.85 35.09
CA SER A 772 13.77 8.66 35.37
C SER A 772 14.40 8.70 36.77
N ALA A 773 14.85 9.87 37.23
CA ALA A 773 15.40 10.04 38.57
C ALA A 773 14.39 9.67 39.68
N ASN A 774 13.15 10.17 39.58
CA ASN A 774 12.11 9.89 40.56
C ASN A 774 11.68 8.41 40.51
N LEU A 775 11.46 7.87 39.30
CA LEU A 775 11.08 6.47 39.09
C LEU A 775 12.15 5.50 39.63
N THR A 776 13.42 5.80 39.39
CA THR A 776 14.55 5.02 39.93
C THR A 776 14.61 5.10 41.46
N ALA A 777 14.40 6.29 42.04
CA ALA A 777 14.37 6.49 43.50
C ALA A 777 13.21 5.76 44.21
N ASP A 778 12.13 5.45 43.49
CA ASP A 778 11.00 4.64 44.01
C ASP A 778 11.07 3.16 43.61
N GLY A 779 12.16 2.70 42.98
CA GLY A 779 12.37 1.29 42.59
C GLY A 779 11.71 0.87 41.27
N LEU A 780 11.18 1.82 40.48
CA LEU A 780 10.49 1.59 39.20
C LEU A 780 11.41 1.73 37.97
N GLY A 781 12.67 2.12 38.16
CA GLY A 781 13.61 2.45 37.08
C GLY A 781 13.88 1.29 36.09
N ASP A 782 13.89 0.04 36.58
CA ASP A 782 14.24 -1.14 35.79
C ASP A 782 13.20 -1.46 34.70
N HIS A 783 11.95 -1.03 34.86
CA HIS A 783 10.91 -1.15 33.82
C HIS A 783 11.20 -0.30 32.58
N PHE A 784 12.17 0.63 32.65
CA PHE A 784 12.55 1.50 31.54
C PHE A 784 13.87 1.06 30.86
N ASN A 785 14.30 -0.18 31.08
CA ASN A 785 15.39 -0.84 30.38
C ASN A 785 14.84 -1.70 29.23
N LEU A 786 14.65 -1.11 28.04
CA LEU A 786 13.83 -1.69 26.94
C LEU A 786 14.20 -3.13 26.56
N CYS A 787 15.47 -3.38 26.24
CA CYS A 787 15.97 -4.65 25.73
C CYS A 787 16.75 -5.46 26.77
N GLY A 788 17.19 -4.85 27.87
CA GLY A 788 18.01 -5.48 28.90
C GLY A 788 17.25 -6.06 30.10
N ASN A 789 15.96 -5.73 30.26
CA ASN A 789 15.14 -6.31 31.33
C ASN A 789 14.63 -7.71 30.94
N ALA A 790 14.93 -8.73 31.75
CA ALA A 790 14.53 -10.12 31.50
C ALA A 790 13.00 -10.35 31.50
N SER A 791 12.21 -9.46 32.09
CA SER A 791 10.74 -9.49 32.04
C SER A 791 10.16 -8.94 30.73
N HIS A 792 10.97 -8.27 29.88
CA HIS A 792 10.51 -7.73 28.60
C HIS A 792 10.62 -8.79 27.50
N THR A 793 9.54 -9.52 27.27
CA THR A 793 9.50 -10.56 26.23
C THR A 793 9.01 -10.01 24.89
N GLY A 794 9.72 -10.36 23.82
CA GLY A 794 9.26 -10.15 22.45
C GLY A 794 9.29 -8.71 21.92
N VAL A 795 10.12 -7.81 22.46
CA VAL A 795 10.29 -6.45 21.90
C VAL A 795 10.95 -6.52 20.52
N THR A 796 10.28 -6.02 19.47
CA THR A 796 10.65 -6.32 18.07
C THR A 796 12.04 -5.85 17.67
N GLN A 797 12.39 -4.58 17.93
CA GLN A 797 13.66 -4.01 17.49
C GLN A 797 14.89 -4.55 18.25
N CYS A 798 14.72 -5.16 19.43
CA CYS A 798 15.84 -5.57 20.27
C CYS A 798 16.72 -6.67 19.64
N GLN A 799 16.21 -7.40 18.64
CA GLN A 799 16.99 -8.39 17.88
C GLN A 799 17.83 -7.76 16.76
N THR A 800 17.49 -6.56 16.28
CA THR A 800 18.13 -5.91 15.12
C THR A 800 19.02 -4.71 15.49
N LEU A 801 18.84 -4.12 16.67
CA LEU A 801 19.71 -3.05 17.17
C LEU A 801 21.15 -3.51 17.41
N SER A 802 22.11 -2.63 17.13
CA SER A 802 23.52 -2.82 17.54
C SER A 802 23.66 -2.75 19.06
N ASP A 803 24.78 -3.25 19.62
CA ASP A 803 24.96 -3.20 21.08
C ASP A 803 25.13 -1.76 21.63
N ALA A 804 25.64 -0.85 20.80
CA ALA A 804 25.67 0.59 21.11
C ALA A 804 24.25 1.20 21.11
N ASP A 805 23.44 0.90 20.09
CA ASP A 805 22.05 1.37 20.03
C ASP A 805 21.19 0.74 21.15
N LYS A 806 21.43 -0.53 21.52
CA LYS A 806 20.79 -1.17 22.69
C LYS A 806 21.12 -0.44 23.98
N ALA A 807 22.38 -0.02 24.19
CA ALA A 807 22.76 0.74 25.38
C ALA A 807 22.01 2.08 25.46
N LEU A 808 21.79 2.76 24.33
CA LEU A 808 20.99 3.97 24.25
C LEU A 808 19.49 3.71 24.44
N ALA A 809 18.95 2.62 23.88
CA ALA A 809 17.54 2.23 24.03
C ALA A 809 17.20 1.81 25.48
N ASN A 810 18.16 1.17 26.16
CA ASN A 810 18.09 0.74 27.56
C ASN A 810 18.26 1.89 28.57
N SER A 811 18.57 3.11 28.12
CA SER A 811 18.61 4.28 28.98
C SER A 811 17.20 4.61 29.48
N SER A 812 16.99 4.44 30.79
CA SER A 812 15.72 4.79 31.45
C SER A 812 15.34 6.26 31.22
N THR A 813 16.33 7.16 31.08
CA THR A 813 16.08 8.56 30.73
C THR A 813 15.52 8.72 29.32
N ASN A 814 16.07 8.00 28.34
CA ASN A 814 15.60 8.08 26.95
C ASN A 814 14.18 7.52 26.81
N LEU A 815 13.88 6.37 27.44
CA LEU A 815 12.56 5.74 27.34
C LEU A 815 11.50 6.52 28.13
N VAL A 816 11.82 7.04 29.33
CA VAL A 816 10.90 7.93 30.06
C VAL A 816 10.67 9.22 29.28
N ASN A 817 11.69 9.84 28.69
CA ASN A 817 11.49 11.03 27.85
C ASN A 817 10.64 10.72 26.62
N PHE A 818 10.83 9.57 25.96
CA PHE A 818 9.97 9.13 24.87
C PHE A 818 8.50 9.04 25.30
N LEU A 819 8.20 8.41 26.45
CA LEU A 819 6.84 8.33 27.01
C LEU A 819 6.28 9.73 27.36
N ARG A 820 7.13 10.64 27.84
CA ARG A 820 6.78 12.06 28.04
C ARG A 820 6.53 12.82 26.74
N GLY A 821 6.81 12.24 25.57
CA GLY A 821 6.58 12.84 24.25
C GLY A 821 7.84 13.30 23.51
N ASP A 822 9.05 12.97 23.99
CA ASP A 822 10.27 13.19 23.20
C ASP A 822 10.24 12.31 21.95
N ARG A 823 10.54 12.93 20.81
CA ARG A 823 10.53 12.30 19.48
C ARG A 823 11.93 12.10 18.91
N SER A 824 12.98 12.57 19.62
CA SER A 824 14.37 12.55 19.15
C SER A 824 14.88 11.15 18.78
N ASN A 825 14.36 10.11 19.44
CA ASN A 825 14.80 8.71 19.32
C ASN A 825 13.83 7.82 18.52
N GLU A 826 12.83 8.42 17.87
CA GLU A 826 11.92 7.74 16.93
C GLU A 826 12.60 7.46 15.56
N ARG A 827 13.78 8.03 15.32
CA ARG A 827 14.62 7.86 14.13
C ARG A 827 16.08 7.77 14.58
N ALA A 828 16.98 7.44 13.64
CA ALA A 828 18.42 7.49 13.90
C ALA A 828 18.84 8.90 14.35
N ASN A 829 19.58 8.98 15.46
CA ASN A 829 19.92 10.23 16.13
C ASN A 829 21.44 10.35 16.30
N THR A 830 22.10 10.94 15.30
CA THR A 830 23.55 11.10 15.27
C THR A 830 24.09 12.02 16.37
N ALA A 831 23.27 12.91 16.94
CA ALA A 831 23.67 13.79 18.03
C ALA A 831 23.93 13.05 19.35
N ILE A 832 23.36 11.84 19.51
CA ILE A 832 23.64 10.93 20.65
C ILE A 832 24.42 9.68 20.23
N GLY A 833 24.94 9.65 19.00
CA GLY A 833 25.68 8.50 18.46
C GLY A 833 24.82 7.30 18.06
N SER A 834 23.49 7.43 17.97
CA SER A 834 22.62 6.35 17.52
C SER A 834 22.57 6.25 15.99
N THR A 835 22.61 5.02 15.47
CA THR A 835 22.53 4.72 14.04
C THR A 835 21.18 4.16 13.60
N ALA A 836 20.27 3.91 14.54
CA ALA A 836 18.96 3.30 14.28
C ALA A 836 17.82 4.03 15.01
N ALA A 837 16.57 3.78 14.62
CA ALA A 837 15.42 4.18 15.43
C ALA A 837 15.38 3.31 16.70
N LEU A 838 15.50 3.93 17.88
CA LEU A 838 15.51 3.20 19.15
C LEU A 838 14.08 2.81 19.56
N TYR A 839 13.11 3.70 19.30
CA TYR A 839 11.70 3.56 19.65
C TYR A 839 10.80 3.74 18.41
N ARG A 840 9.52 3.31 18.49
CA ARG A 840 8.57 3.46 17.38
C ARG A 840 8.37 4.92 16.97
N VAL A 841 8.19 5.15 15.66
CA VAL A 841 7.65 6.42 15.16
C VAL A 841 6.18 6.54 15.57
N ARG A 842 5.78 7.70 16.09
CA ARG A 842 4.38 8.00 16.44
C ARG A 842 3.74 8.96 15.44
N ALA A 843 2.45 8.83 15.18
CA ALA A 843 1.72 9.85 14.43
C ALA A 843 1.37 11.08 15.29
N GLY A 844 1.19 10.88 16.61
CA GLY A 844 0.92 11.92 17.61
C GLY A 844 1.30 11.44 19.01
N VAL A 845 1.30 12.35 19.99
CA VAL A 845 1.77 12.08 21.37
C VAL A 845 0.67 11.44 22.24
N LEU A 846 -0.58 11.86 22.08
CA LEU A 846 -1.74 11.31 22.81
C LEU A 846 -2.06 9.89 22.34
N GLY A 847 -2.12 8.94 23.28
CA GLY A 847 -2.52 7.56 23.03
C GLY A 847 -3.98 7.44 22.58
N ASP A 848 -4.33 6.28 22.00
CA ASP A 848 -5.70 5.99 21.59
C ASP A 848 -6.69 6.00 22.78
N ILE A 849 -7.88 6.55 22.54
CA ILE A 849 -8.97 6.62 23.52
C ILE A 849 -10.11 5.72 23.03
N ILE A 850 -10.09 4.46 23.47
CA ILE A 850 -11.06 3.44 23.04
C ILE A 850 -12.29 3.44 23.96
N ASN A 851 -12.15 3.10 25.25
CA ASN A 851 -13.28 3.08 26.20
C ASN A 851 -13.25 4.24 27.22
N GLY A 852 -12.19 5.05 27.21
CA GLY A 852 -11.97 6.19 28.11
C GLY A 852 -12.89 7.38 27.84
N ALA A 853 -14.20 7.24 28.08
CA ALA A 853 -15.18 8.29 27.85
C ALA A 853 -14.83 9.58 28.64
N PRO A 854 -14.64 10.73 27.98
CA PRO A 854 -14.23 11.98 28.64
C PRO A 854 -15.23 12.42 29.71
N ARG A 855 -14.73 13.15 30.72
CA ARG A 855 -15.55 13.76 31.78
C ARG A 855 -15.24 15.23 31.92
N TYR A 856 -16.22 16.06 31.57
CA TYR A 856 -16.21 17.48 31.85
C TYR A 856 -16.44 17.74 33.35
N VAL A 857 -15.69 18.66 33.94
CA VAL A 857 -15.81 19.11 35.33
C VAL A 857 -15.61 20.62 35.36
N SER A 858 -16.59 21.36 35.90
CA SER A 858 -16.50 22.81 36.07
C SER A 858 -16.86 23.21 37.50
N LYS A 859 -17.71 24.22 37.72
CA LYS A 859 -18.36 24.45 39.02
C LYS A 859 -19.03 23.17 39.55
N PRO A 860 -19.22 22.99 40.86
CA PRO A 860 -20.07 21.92 41.38
C PRO A 860 -21.54 22.13 40.93
N ASP A 861 -22.15 21.09 40.36
CA ASP A 861 -23.50 21.15 39.78
C ASP A 861 -24.58 20.49 40.66
N PHE A 862 -24.21 19.86 41.77
CA PHE A 862 -25.16 19.26 42.72
C PHE A 862 -25.64 20.27 43.78
N GLY A 863 -26.65 19.86 44.57
CA GLY A 863 -27.27 20.67 45.61
C GLY A 863 -27.52 19.88 46.90
N TYR A 864 -26.51 19.19 47.42
CA TYR A 864 -26.62 18.43 48.68
C TYR A 864 -27.04 19.34 49.84
N SER A 865 -27.93 18.84 50.70
CA SER A 865 -28.42 19.52 51.90
C SER A 865 -27.47 19.41 53.10
N ASP A 866 -26.42 18.61 52.97
CA ASP A 866 -25.37 18.37 53.93
C ASP A 866 -24.59 19.64 54.33
N ALA A 867 -24.11 19.66 55.58
CA ALA A 867 -23.47 20.83 56.17
C ALA A 867 -22.22 21.27 55.40
N GLY A 868 -22.12 22.59 55.14
CA GLY A 868 -20.98 23.20 54.46
C GLY A 868 -20.91 23.00 52.94
N TYR A 869 -21.81 22.22 52.32
CA TYR A 869 -21.77 22.01 50.87
C TYR A 869 -22.10 23.28 50.09
N THR A 870 -23.07 24.07 50.55
CA THR A 870 -23.42 25.37 49.94
C THR A 870 -22.26 26.38 49.95
N ASP A 871 -21.39 26.34 50.96
CA ASP A 871 -20.16 27.13 51.00
C ASP A 871 -19.08 26.56 50.06
N PHE A 872 -18.97 25.23 49.95
CA PHE A 872 -18.10 24.57 48.97
C PHE A 872 -18.47 24.94 47.52
N VAL A 873 -19.75 24.90 47.15
CA VAL A 873 -20.24 25.36 45.84
C VAL A 873 -19.89 26.84 45.63
N ARG A 874 -20.13 27.71 46.62
CA ARG A 874 -19.85 29.15 46.52
C ARG A 874 -18.35 29.45 46.32
N ASN A 875 -17.48 28.67 46.95
CA ASN A 875 -16.03 28.80 46.86
C ASN A 875 -15.48 28.26 45.54
N ASN A 876 -16.07 27.21 44.98
CA ASN A 876 -15.66 26.57 43.72
C ASN A 876 -16.42 27.06 42.48
N ARG A 877 -17.27 28.10 42.60
CA ARG A 877 -18.08 28.64 41.49
C ARG A 877 -17.27 29.10 40.26
N ASN A 878 -16.00 29.48 40.48
CA ASN A 878 -15.05 29.92 39.45
C ASN A 878 -13.98 28.84 39.17
N ARG A 879 -14.23 27.57 39.50
CA ARG A 879 -13.27 26.48 39.24
C ARG A 879 -13.06 26.36 37.73
N LYS A 880 -11.79 26.38 37.31
CA LYS A 880 -11.39 26.27 35.90
C LYS A 880 -12.00 25.00 35.28
N PRO A 881 -12.72 25.11 34.14
CA PRO A 881 -13.33 23.95 33.50
C PRO A 881 -12.26 23.04 32.87
N MET A 882 -12.39 21.74 33.14
CA MET A 882 -11.47 20.69 32.76
C MET A 882 -12.21 19.52 32.11
N ILE A 883 -11.51 18.77 31.28
CA ILE A 883 -11.91 17.45 30.79
C ILE A 883 -10.85 16.45 31.21
N TYR A 884 -11.30 15.39 31.87
CA TYR A 884 -10.46 14.26 32.23
C TYR A 884 -10.75 13.10 31.28
N VAL A 885 -9.70 12.55 30.66
CA VAL A 885 -9.83 11.48 29.68
C VAL A 885 -8.71 10.45 29.84
N ALA A 886 -9.07 9.18 29.77
CA ALA A 886 -8.18 8.03 29.93
C ALA A 886 -7.69 7.55 28.55
N ALA A 887 -6.39 7.35 28.38
CA ALA A 887 -5.79 6.95 27.11
C ALA A 887 -4.79 5.77 27.24
N ASN A 888 -4.66 5.00 26.16
CA ASN A 888 -3.82 3.80 26.11
C ASN A 888 -2.31 4.08 25.90
N ASP A 889 -1.86 5.33 25.99
CA ASP A 889 -0.46 5.68 26.28
C ASP A 889 -0.12 5.53 27.78
N GLY A 890 -1.08 5.08 28.59
CA GLY A 890 -0.90 4.77 30.01
C GLY A 890 -1.20 5.94 30.94
N MET A 891 -1.92 6.97 30.45
CA MET A 891 -2.17 8.20 31.18
C MET A 891 -3.65 8.55 31.31
N LEU A 892 -4.00 9.20 32.42
CA LEU A 892 -5.14 10.10 32.48
C LEU A 892 -4.66 11.50 32.12
N HIS A 893 -5.29 12.14 31.15
CA HIS A 893 -4.98 13.52 30.75
C HIS A 893 -6.01 14.48 31.35
N ALA A 894 -5.53 15.58 31.91
CA ALA A 894 -6.32 16.71 32.37
C ALA A 894 -6.18 17.85 31.36
N ILE A 895 -7.18 17.98 30.49
CA ILE A 895 -7.21 18.92 29.36
C ILE A 895 -8.11 20.08 29.73
N SER A 896 -7.71 21.33 29.48
CA SER A 896 -8.60 22.46 29.78
C SER A 896 -9.76 22.54 28.81
N ALA A 897 -10.93 22.92 29.31
CA ALA A 897 -12.13 23.28 28.54
C ALA A 897 -12.43 24.79 28.59
N ASP A 898 -11.50 25.58 29.13
CA ASP A 898 -11.61 27.04 29.22
C ASP A 898 -11.48 27.68 27.82
N THR A 899 -12.12 28.83 27.59
CA THR A 899 -12.07 29.50 26.29
C THR A 899 -10.70 30.10 25.96
N THR A 900 -9.85 30.32 26.95
CA THR A 900 -8.52 30.93 26.78
C THR A 900 -7.44 29.94 26.35
N ASP A 901 -7.47 28.69 26.82
CA ASP A 901 -6.48 27.65 26.52
C ASP A 901 -7.07 26.28 26.12
N GLY A 902 -8.39 26.19 25.90
CA GLY A 902 -9.15 24.97 25.61
C GLY A 902 -8.47 23.97 24.66
N GLY A 903 -8.36 22.72 25.11
CA GLY A 903 -7.59 21.66 24.43
C GLY A 903 -6.12 21.57 24.84
N ALA A 904 -5.60 22.46 25.70
CA ALA A 904 -4.27 22.31 26.28
C ALA A 904 -4.27 21.26 27.41
N GLU A 905 -3.33 20.32 27.38
CA GLU A 905 -3.04 19.45 28.53
C GLU A 905 -2.37 20.29 29.63
N LEU A 906 -2.99 20.38 30.81
CA LEU A 906 -2.40 21.05 31.97
C LEU A 906 -1.51 20.09 32.77
N TRP A 907 -1.94 18.84 32.90
CA TRP A 907 -1.14 17.74 33.45
C TRP A 907 -1.68 16.38 33.00
N ALA A 908 -0.85 15.34 33.17
CA ALA A 908 -1.28 13.95 33.05
C ALA A 908 -0.92 13.15 34.32
N TYR A 909 -1.59 12.03 34.56
CA TYR A 909 -1.31 11.11 35.66
C TYR A 909 -1.05 9.69 35.13
N VAL A 910 0.08 9.11 35.49
CA VAL A 910 0.46 7.72 35.22
C VAL A 910 0.19 6.89 36.48
N PRO A 911 -0.79 5.96 36.46
CA PRO A 911 -0.99 5.01 37.54
C PRO A 911 0.22 4.07 37.69
N THR A 912 0.64 3.76 38.92
CA THR A 912 1.81 2.87 39.12
C THR A 912 1.60 1.46 38.55
N THR A 913 0.34 1.03 38.45
CA THR A 913 -0.08 -0.28 37.93
C THR A 913 0.25 -0.51 36.45
N VAL A 914 0.35 0.55 35.63
CA VAL A 914 0.69 0.41 34.19
C VAL A 914 2.19 0.47 33.93
N VAL A 915 2.99 0.97 34.88
CA VAL A 915 4.44 1.16 34.73
C VAL A 915 5.18 -0.08 34.20
N PRO A 916 4.91 -1.32 34.67
CA PRO A 916 5.56 -2.52 34.15
C PRO A 916 5.28 -2.83 32.67
N ASN A 917 4.28 -2.20 32.05
CA ASN A 917 3.91 -2.41 30.64
C ASN A 917 4.21 -1.20 29.74
N LEU A 918 4.57 -0.03 30.28
CA LEU A 918 4.80 1.20 29.48
C LEU A 918 5.90 1.04 28.42
N TYR A 919 6.89 0.17 28.65
CA TYR A 919 7.95 -0.12 27.67
C TYR A 919 7.39 -0.58 26.31
N ARG A 920 6.21 -1.23 26.30
CA ARG A 920 5.58 -1.76 25.08
C ARG A 920 5.21 -0.67 24.09
N LEU A 921 4.91 0.54 24.57
CA LEU A 921 4.62 1.71 23.73
C LEU A 921 5.79 2.14 22.83
N ALA A 922 7.00 1.65 23.11
CA ALA A 922 8.20 1.90 22.31
C ALA A 922 8.50 0.79 21.29
N ASP A 923 7.81 -0.36 21.32
CA ASP A 923 8.04 -1.47 20.36
C ASP A 923 7.76 -1.00 18.92
N SER A 924 8.70 -1.22 18.01
CA SER A 924 8.57 -0.81 16.60
C SER A 924 7.40 -1.47 15.86
N ASN A 925 6.86 -2.57 16.39
CA ASN A 925 5.66 -3.26 15.92
C ASN A 925 4.46 -3.11 16.88
N TYR A 926 4.38 -2.01 17.64
CA TYR A 926 3.22 -1.72 18.50
C TYR A 926 1.89 -1.73 17.72
N ALA A 927 1.92 -1.41 16.42
CA ALA A 927 0.79 -1.54 15.49
C ALA A 927 0.06 -2.89 15.59
N ASN A 928 0.81 -4.00 15.67
CA ASN A 928 0.27 -5.36 15.75
C ASN A 928 0.43 -5.99 17.16
N LYS A 929 0.85 -5.17 18.14
CA LYS A 929 1.10 -5.57 19.55
C LYS A 929 0.47 -4.60 20.54
N HIS A 930 -0.58 -3.90 20.11
CA HIS A 930 -1.31 -2.95 20.93
C HIS A 930 -1.85 -3.63 22.19
N ILE A 931 -1.83 -2.89 23.29
CA ILE A 931 -2.47 -3.29 24.53
C ILE A 931 -3.27 -2.13 25.09
N TYR A 932 -4.38 -2.45 25.75
CA TYR A 932 -5.09 -1.51 26.59
C TYR A 932 -4.22 -1.19 27.82
N MET A 933 -4.28 0.05 28.32
CA MET A 933 -3.56 0.50 29.51
C MET A 933 -4.50 1.24 30.49
N VAL A 934 -4.64 2.55 30.36
CA VAL A 934 -5.61 3.34 31.14
C VAL A 934 -6.82 3.55 30.24
N ASP A 935 -7.70 2.56 30.21
CA ASP A 935 -8.82 2.48 29.25
C ASP A 935 -10.20 2.71 29.90
N GLY A 936 -10.29 2.70 31.24
CA GLY A 936 -11.54 2.91 31.95
C GLY A 936 -11.96 4.38 31.97
N ALA A 937 -13.20 4.67 31.56
CA ALA A 937 -13.79 6.00 31.69
C ALA A 937 -13.73 6.50 33.15
N PRO A 938 -13.18 7.70 33.42
CA PRO A 938 -13.17 8.25 34.77
C PRO A 938 -14.60 8.55 35.27
N VAL A 939 -14.74 8.56 36.59
CA VAL A 939 -15.95 8.98 37.32
C VAL A 939 -15.55 10.08 38.29
N VAL A 940 -16.38 11.11 38.42
CA VAL A 940 -16.12 12.27 39.28
C VAL A 940 -17.29 12.45 40.24
N GLY A 941 -17.00 12.80 41.49
CA GLY A 941 -18.02 13.06 42.51
C GLY A 941 -17.51 13.97 43.62
N ASP A 942 -18.44 14.71 44.22
CA ASP A 942 -18.16 15.50 45.43
C ASP A 942 -18.38 14.63 46.67
N ILE A 943 -17.40 14.62 47.58
CA ILE A 943 -17.44 13.85 48.83
C ILE A 943 -17.07 14.72 50.02
N TYR A 944 -17.58 14.35 51.19
CA TYR A 944 -17.18 14.94 52.48
C TYR A 944 -16.21 14.01 53.20
N VAL A 945 -14.95 14.43 53.38
CA VAL A 945 -13.90 13.63 54.02
C VAL A 945 -12.89 14.51 54.77
N GLY A 946 -12.49 14.09 55.96
CA GLY A 946 -11.55 14.85 56.80
C GLY A 946 -12.07 16.24 57.19
N ASN A 947 -13.37 16.36 57.45
CA ASN A 947 -14.10 17.61 57.73
C ASN A 947 -14.08 18.65 56.60
N ALA A 948 -13.82 18.24 55.36
CA ALA A 948 -13.86 19.12 54.19
C ALA A 948 -14.60 18.46 53.01
N TRP A 949 -15.30 19.29 52.24
CA TRP A 949 -15.80 18.90 50.92
C TRP A 949 -14.66 18.88 49.90
N LYS A 950 -14.68 17.88 49.03
CA LYS A 950 -13.70 17.67 47.95
C LYS A 950 -14.40 17.16 46.71
N THR A 951 -13.88 17.52 45.54
CA THR A 951 -14.20 16.82 44.29
C THR A 951 -13.12 15.81 44.01
N ILE A 952 -13.49 14.53 43.88
CA ILE A 952 -12.58 13.45 43.57
C ILE A 952 -12.85 12.88 42.19
N LEU A 953 -11.80 12.39 41.55
CA LEU A 953 -11.85 11.58 40.34
C LEU A 953 -11.40 10.16 40.69
N VAL A 954 -12.18 9.16 40.28
CA VAL A 954 -11.81 7.74 40.33
C VAL A 954 -11.69 7.23 38.89
N GLY A 955 -10.54 6.68 38.53
CA GLY A 955 -10.31 6.05 37.23
C GLY A 955 -10.03 4.55 37.40
N GLY A 956 -10.44 3.77 36.40
CA GLY A 956 -10.17 2.34 36.31
C GLY A 956 -9.24 2.01 35.14
N MET A 957 -8.58 0.86 35.18
CA MET A 957 -7.74 0.40 34.06
C MET A 957 -8.58 -0.12 32.87
N GLY A 958 -9.85 -0.47 33.08
CA GLY A 958 -10.70 -1.04 32.03
C GLY A 958 -10.12 -2.36 31.51
N LYS A 959 -9.95 -2.48 30.19
CA LYS A 959 -9.29 -3.66 29.60
C LYS A 959 -7.78 -3.76 29.87
N GLY A 960 -7.14 -2.69 30.36
CA GLY A 960 -5.69 -2.65 30.55
C GLY A 960 -5.16 -3.22 31.87
N GLY A 961 -6.03 -3.65 32.80
CA GLY A 961 -5.59 -4.31 34.02
C GLY A 961 -6.61 -4.35 35.15
N ARG A 962 -6.19 -4.88 36.30
CA ARG A 962 -6.99 -5.02 37.52
C ARG A 962 -6.61 -3.94 38.54
N GLY A 963 -7.06 -2.72 38.32
CA GLY A 963 -6.77 -1.63 39.25
C GLY A 963 -7.64 -0.39 39.10
N TYR A 964 -7.72 0.35 40.19
CA TYR A 964 -8.36 1.66 40.30
C TYR A 964 -7.43 2.66 40.97
N TYR A 965 -7.57 3.94 40.65
CA TYR A 965 -6.85 5.03 41.27
C TYR A 965 -7.79 6.20 41.56
N ALA A 966 -7.50 6.95 42.62
CA ALA A 966 -8.28 8.12 42.99
C ALA A 966 -7.41 9.36 43.20
N LEU A 967 -7.87 10.48 42.67
CA LEU A 967 -7.25 11.80 42.75
C LEU A 967 -8.22 12.80 43.38
N ASP A 968 -7.73 13.65 44.29
CA ASP A 968 -8.39 14.89 44.69
C ASP A 968 -8.11 15.94 43.60
N ILE A 969 -9.18 16.37 42.91
CA ILE A 969 -9.17 17.35 41.83
C ILE A 969 -9.96 18.62 42.21
N THR A 970 -10.13 18.87 43.52
CA THR A 970 -10.82 20.07 44.02
C THR A 970 -10.16 21.33 43.49
N ASP A 971 -8.83 21.37 43.52
CA ASP A 971 -7.99 22.31 42.75
C ASP A 971 -7.56 21.60 41.44
N PRO A 972 -8.08 22.02 40.27
CA PRO A 972 -7.78 21.38 39.00
C PRO A 972 -6.33 21.62 38.52
N GLN A 973 -5.58 22.56 39.11
CA GLN A 973 -4.19 22.83 38.76
C GLN A 973 -3.20 22.07 39.65
N ASN A 974 -3.60 21.74 40.88
CA ASN A 974 -2.75 21.08 41.88
C ASN A 974 -3.40 19.78 42.41
N PRO A 975 -3.54 18.74 41.57
CA PRO A 975 -4.14 17.47 41.97
C PRO A 975 -3.34 16.76 43.08
N ARG A 976 -4.00 15.88 43.83
CA ARG A 976 -3.33 15.05 44.85
C ARG A 976 -3.76 13.60 44.73
N SER A 977 -2.82 12.66 44.88
CA SER A 977 -3.16 11.25 44.99
C SER A 977 -3.87 10.97 46.30
N LEU A 978 -4.98 10.24 46.25
CA LEU A 978 -5.64 9.69 47.44
C LEU A 978 -5.17 8.24 47.65
N TRP A 979 -5.37 7.38 46.65
CA TRP A 979 -5.00 5.98 46.69
C TRP A 979 -4.87 5.38 45.29
N GLU A 980 -4.18 4.25 45.23
CA GLU A 980 -4.21 3.29 44.13
C GLU A 980 -4.52 1.91 44.74
N PHE A 981 -5.34 1.12 44.06
CA PHE A 981 -5.84 -0.15 44.56
C PHE A 981 -5.82 -1.21 43.47
N THR A 982 -5.34 -2.40 43.82
CA THR A 982 -5.26 -3.61 42.99
C THR A 982 -5.66 -4.81 43.83
N ASP A 983 -6.49 -5.69 43.30
CA ASP A 983 -6.88 -6.95 43.95
C ASP A 983 -7.14 -8.00 42.86
N ASP A 984 -6.73 -9.24 43.12
CA ASP A 984 -6.85 -10.35 42.15
C ASP A 984 -8.31 -10.66 41.78
N ASN A 985 -9.27 -10.29 42.64
CA ASN A 985 -10.70 -10.50 42.46
C ASN A 985 -11.41 -9.32 41.75
N LEU A 986 -10.68 -8.28 41.33
CA LEU A 986 -11.21 -7.26 40.42
C LEU A 986 -11.41 -7.88 39.04
N ASP A 987 -12.58 -8.46 38.82
CA ASP A 987 -12.92 -9.11 37.55
C ASP A 987 -13.02 -8.10 36.40
N LEU A 988 -12.74 -8.52 35.17
CA LEU A 988 -12.72 -7.68 33.95
C LEU A 988 -14.14 -7.33 33.44
N ALA A 989 -15.13 -7.29 34.33
CA ALA A 989 -16.51 -6.96 33.98
C ALA A 989 -16.60 -5.51 33.49
N PRO A 990 -17.37 -5.23 32.41
CA PRO A 990 -17.55 -3.86 31.93
C PRO A 990 -18.22 -3.03 33.04
N VAL A 991 -17.62 -1.89 33.36
CA VAL A 991 -18.14 -0.95 34.37
C VAL A 991 -19.34 -0.19 33.80
N SER A 992 -20.47 -0.89 33.64
CA SER A 992 -21.79 -0.31 33.36
C SER A 992 -22.67 -0.18 34.60
N ARG A 993 -22.16 -0.59 35.78
CA ARG A 993 -22.75 -0.26 37.07
C ARG A 993 -21.97 0.89 37.70
N THR A 994 -22.55 2.08 37.55
CA THR A 994 -22.31 3.21 38.45
C THR A 994 -22.34 2.75 39.91
N PRO A 995 -21.39 3.20 40.75
CA PRO A 995 -21.61 3.21 42.19
C PRO A 995 -22.84 4.07 42.49
N LEU A 996 -23.71 3.58 43.38
CA LEU A 996 -24.81 4.37 43.97
C LEU A 996 -24.27 5.28 45.08
#